data_AF-A0AB40D962-F1
#
_entry.id   AF-A0AB40D962-F1
#
_cell.length_a   1.000
_cell.length_b   1.000
_cell.length_c   1.000
_cell.angle_alpha   90.00
_cell.angle_beta   90.00
_cell.angle_gamma   90.00
#
_symmetry.space_group_name_H-M   'P 1'
#
loop_
_entity.id
_entity.type
_entity.pdbx_description
1 polymer ?
#
loop_
_entity_poly.entity_id
_entity_poly.type
_entity_poly.pdbx_seq_one_letter_code
_entity_poly.pdbx_strand_id
1 'polypeptide(L)'
;MIKCTTIVFLLILLLGTETQSSDGANILGIFGTHSPSHVIVHMAVMKTLADGGHNITVVTQMKPKLAAHENITVIVAPPTLERKKFMEEYMKQTFNDKPSIWTTLMKAVLQVNVQLEGQIEFMVHPNFKELYENPKTKFDLVVLGPMANDFQLGIAAKLHCPVIITWVGVPLPFMDSIVGNVNDPSYVPSLNVALEAGQNTMKFTQRLGNLFKHSFLDIVNKLLNFKMNQMYEKAFANETDPEFPNYYEMKRRISLLFYNYHSPSEGPIRPTVPQSIEIGGIQVKEQPDPLPKELAKFLDDADEGVIFFSLGTNVNSNNFGPEIANILYSVLSQLPQRVVWKWEDLNNKPGNASNIYFSNWLPQDDILAHPKTRLFITHAGKGGVAEAQYHGVPMLALPIFGDQQGNAEIMTKSGFGRWLDMHTLTAKELEENIHEVLENPSYRETIGKFSTLYRDRPLTARQSVVYWTEYVLRHQGAYHLQSPLIHMDFIARNNIDVFGVILLVSLVLLILLIVIFKFLFRKIFNVVRGYSYQGKTLPVKFKRTELVMTQIRRSSWLGCSLGGLLVALLALQSMPQGTEGSNILGVFTSHSPSHFIVHMSIMKTLAEKGHNVTVVSSMPPKVTHKSIKHIVIPLSAEDEKVLNDGMVNMVKEKPSIWNTFKSIFSSLALLIDKQVDVLEDPKFQELYLNKGNKFDVVFAGFFFNTYQVALGARFNCPVIISWPGAPMMMVNEVLGNPELSSVPQMNVAGKPGQPMNFKQRLQSFGSTVGFNALALFLNYKYNGFYERLWGKDKSMPSFELAKRNVSLAFCNSHAISEGPIRPNVPGIIEIGGIQVKTKPDPLPEDVKEFLEKGKHGAILFSLGSNLKGEHIQPQVVSTIFKGLSSLKQQVIWKWEDLKNTPGKSANILYKKWLPQDDILAHPKIKLFITHAGKGGVAEAQYHGVPMLALPVFADQPGNADKLVQSGYGLQLPLATLDLDEFKAAIKEVIENPKFAQKLKTFSQLYRDRPLSAQELVVYWTEYVIRHHGAPHMQSPLVHMNFIASNNLDIYVLAILVLYILFLINKIVWKFLWRKLFSKSKKDSPKKKVKKQ
;
A
#
# COMPACT_ATOMS: atom_id res chain seq x y z
N MET A 1 -10.69 33.34 -51.99
CA MET A 1 -10.39 31.98 -51.50
C MET A 1 -9.66 31.99 -50.15
N ILE A 2 -8.37 32.34 -50.07
CA ILE A 2 -7.52 32.18 -48.86
C ILE A 2 -8.17 32.65 -47.54
N LYS A 3 -8.77 33.84 -47.47
CA LYS A 3 -9.43 34.34 -46.25
C LYS A 3 -10.57 33.44 -45.74
N CYS A 4 -11.30 32.75 -46.62
CA CYS A 4 -12.33 31.80 -46.23
C CYS A 4 -11.70 30.53 -45.63
N THR A 5 -10.57 30.07 -46.17
CA THR A 5 -9.84 28.90 -45.67
C THR A 5 -9.34 29.13 -44.24
N THR A 6 -8.82 30.32 -43.93
CA THR A 6 -8.39 30.67 -42.56
C THR A 6 -9.57 30.73 -41.58
N ILE A 7 -10.72 31.28 -42.00
CA ILE A 7 -11.93 31.33 -41.15
C ILE A 7 -12.50 29.93 -40.91
N VAL A 8 -12.53 29.07 -41.94
CA VAL A 8 -12.93 27.66 -41.78
C VAL A 8 -11.96 26.89 -40.89
N PHE A 9 -10.65 27.15 -40.99
CA PHE A 9 -9.66 26.51 -40.11
C PHE A 9 -9.78 26.98 -38.64
N LEU A 10 -10.09 28.26 -38.40
CA LEU A 10 -10.41 28.79 -37.08
C LEU A 10 -11.72 28.23 -36.53
N LEU A 11 -12.76 28.09 -37.36
CA LEU A 11 -14.01 27.42 -36.97
C LEU A 11 -13.80 25.93 -36.68
N ILE A 12 -12.93 25.23 -37.42
CA ILE A 12 -12.56 23.84 -37.15
C ILE A 12 -11.70 23.73 -35.87
N LEU A 13 -10.91 24.74 -35.52
CA LEU A 13 -10.23 24.80 -34.21
C LEU A 13 -11.24 25.02 -33.07
N LEU A 14 -12.20 25.95 -33.24
CA LEU A 14 -13.25 26.24 -32.26
C LEU A 14 -14.28 25.10 -32.09
N LEU A 15 -14.56 24.34 -33.15
CA LEU A 15 -15.42 23.14 -33.13
C LEU A 15 -14.64 21.85 -32.81
N GLY A 16 -13.31 21.86 -32.98
CA GLY A 16 -12.40 20.80 -32.58
C GLY A 16 -12.07 20.83 -31.09
N THR A 17 -12.18 22.02 -30.47
CA THR A 17 -12.37 22.14 -29.03
C THR A 17 -13.84 21.93 -28.67
N GLU A 18 -14.25 20.67 -28.50
CA GLU A 18 -15.23 20.39 -27.44
C GLU A 18 -14.56 20.68 -26.09
N THR A 19 -14.42 21.97 -25.75
CA THR A 19 -14.46 22.35 -24.34
C THR A 19 -15.84 21.93 -23.86
N GLN A 20 -15.90 20.80 -23.15
CA GLN A 20 -17.00 20.62 -22.22
C GLN A 20 -17.03 21.88 -21.34
N SER A 21 -18.10 22.65 -21.43
CA SER A 21 -18.51 23.51 -20.32
C SER A 21 -18.88 22.56 -19.18
N SER A 22 -17.85 22.12 -18.46
CA SER A 22 -17.96 21.28 -17.30
C SER A 22 -18.56 22.13 -16.19
N ASP A 23 -19.89 22.25 -16.20
CA ASP A 23 -20.65 22.85 -15.10
C ASP A 23 -20.17 22.21 -13.80
N GLY A 24 -19.57 23.03 -12.94
CA GLY A 24 -18.85 22.55 -11.76
C GLY A 24 -19.76 21.71 -10.88
N ALA A 25 -19.45 20.42 -10.73
CA ALA A 25 -20.22 19.50 -9.89
C ALA A 25 -20.57 20.10 -8.52
N ASN A 26 -21.79 19.85 -8.05
CA ASN A 26 -22.31 20.43 -6.81
C ASN A 26 -21.92 19.56 -5.62
N ILE A 27 -20.99 20.02 -4.79
CA ILE A 27 -20.38 19.21 -3.72
C ILE A 27 -20.80 19.75 -2.35
N LEU A 28 -21.40 18.87 -1.52
CA LEU A 28 -21.82 19.18 -0.15
C LEU A 28 -20.78 18.73 0.88
N GLY A 29 -20.10 19.67 1.51
CA GLY A 29 -19.21 19.42 2.66
C GLY A 29 -19.97 19.42 3.99
N ILE A 30 -19.92 18.32 4.75
CA ILE A 30 -20.61 18.17 6.05
C ILE A 30 -19.57 18.10 7.17
N PHE A 31 -19.41 19.21 7.92
CA PHE A 31 -18.37 19.35 8.96
C PHE A 31 -18.97 19.74 10.31
N GLY A 32 -19.62 18.77 10.96
CA GLY A 32 -20.29 18.91 12.26
C GLY A 32 -19.35 19.04 13.48
N THR A 33 -18.04 19.15 13.30
CA THR A 33 -17.10 19.27 14.43
C THR A 33 -16.98 20.72 14.90
N HIS A 34 -17.23 20.99 16.17
CA HIS A 34 -17.02 22.31 16.79
C HIS A 34 -15.52 22.57 17.10
N SER A 35 -14.66 22.51 16.09
CA SER A 35 -13.22 22.72 16.23
C SER A 35 -12.64 23.46 15.02
N PRO A 36 -12.13 24.70 15.17
CA PRO A 36 -11.53 25.45 14.07
C PRO A 36 -10.41 24.68 13.35
N SER A 37 -9.60 23.91 14.09
CA SER A 37 -8.51 23.10 13.52
C SER A 37 -8.98 22.02 12.54
N HIS A 38 -10.11 21.35 12.83
CA HIS A 38 -10.72 20.38 11.89
C HIS A 38 -11.31 21.12 10.69
N VAL A 39 -12.05 22.21 10.95
CA VAL A 39 -12.68 23.02 9.90
C VAL A 39 -11.64 23.60 8.94
N ILE A 40 -10.46 24.02 9.39
CA ILE A 40 -9.36 24.47 8.51
C ILE A 40 -8.95 23.37 7.51
N VAL A 41 -8.69 22.15 7.99
CA VAL A 41 -8.25 21.03 7.14
C VAL A 41 -9.36 20.63 6.14
N HIS A 42 -10.61 20.54 6.61
CA HIS A 42 -11.74 20.24 5.72
C HIS A 42 -11.98 21.36 4.69
N MET A 43 -11.94 22.64 5.10
CA MET A 43 -12.09 23.77 4.17
C MET A 43 -10.93 23.88 3.18
N ALA A 44 -9.74 23.36 3.48
CA ALA A 44 -8.65 23.29 2.51
C ALA A 44 -8.96 22.29 1.37
N VAL A 45 -9.55 21.14 1.69
CA VAL A 45 -10.10 20.21 0.68
C VAL A 45 -11.19 20.90 -0.13
N MET A 46 -12.15 21.55 0.52
CA MET A 46 -13.27 22.20 -0.18
C MET A 46 -12.85 23.40 -1.03
N LYS A 47 -11.89 24.23 -0.56
CA LYS A 47 -11.32 25.31 -1.37
C LYS A 47 -10.56 24.76 -2.56
N THR A 48 -9.78 23.69 -2.40
CA THR A 48 -9.09 23.03 -3.51
C THR A 48 -10.06 22.57 -4.61
N LEU A 49 -11.25 22.10 -4.25
CA LEU A 49 -12.30 21.74 -5.21
C LEU A 49 -12.97 22.97 -5.84
N ALA A 50 -13.18 24.05 -5.08
CA ALA A 50 -13.68 25.33 -5.60
C ALA A 50 -12.69 26.01 -6.57
N ASP A 51 -11.39 25.93 -6.27
CA ASP A 51 -10.26 26.39 -7.10
C ASP A 51 -10.17 25.57 -8.40
N GLY A 52 -10.59 24.29 -8.36
CA GLY A 52 -10.81 23.43 -9.52
C GLY A 52 -12.11 23.68 -10.28
N GLY A 53 -12.90 24.69 -9.90
CA GLY A 53 -14.14 25.09 -10.59
C GLY A 53 -15.42 24.39 -10.12
N HIS A 54 -15.41 23.59 -9.06
CA HIS A 54 -16.62 22.94 -8.52
C HIS A 54 -17.49 23.92 -7.70
N ASN A 55 -18.81 23.71 -7.74
CA ASN A 55 -19.77 24.47 -6.94
C ASN A 55 -19.87 23.87 -5.53
N ILE A 56 -19.43 24.61 -4.51
CA ILE A 56 -19.29 24.12 -3.15
C ILE A 56 -20.36 24.69 -2.23
N THR A 57 -21.06 23.80 -1.51
CA THR A 57 -21.82 24.15 -0.31
C THR A 57 -21.19 23.47 0.90
N VAL A 58 -20.94 24.20 1.98
CA VAL A 58 -20.44 23.64 3.24
C VAL A 58 -21.41 23.94 4.37
N VAL A 59 -21.78 22.92 5.14
CA VAL A 59 -22.54 23.05 6.38
C VAL A 59 -21.66 22.71 7.60
N THR A 60 -21.63 23.61 8.58
CA THR A 60 -20.72 23.49 9.74
C THR A 60 -21.24 24.23 10.98
N GLN A 61 -20.74 23.86 12.17
CA GLN A 61 -21.14 24.46 13.44
C GLN A 61 -20.59 25.88 13.70
N MET A 62 -19.63 26.36 12.91
CA MET A 62 -19.01 27.67 13.13
C MET A 62 -18.54 28.30 11.82
N LYS A 63 -18.57 29.64 11.71
CA LYS A 63 -18.09 30.33 10.50
C LYS A 63 -16.58 30.06 10.31
N PRO A 64 -16.15 29.48 9.18
CA PRO A 64 -14.74 29.23 8.91
C PRO A 64 -14.00 30.55 8.70
N LYS A 65 -12.73 30.62 9.13
CA LYS A 65 -11.82 31.73 8.86
C LYS A 65 -11.12 31.53 7.51
N LEU A 66 -11.93 31.49 6.45
CA LEU A 66 -11.48 31.41 5.06
C LEU A 66 -11.66 32.77 4.38
N ALA A 67 -10.84 33.08 3.37
CA ALA A 67 -11.14 34.16 2.43
C ALA A 67 -12.47 33.89 1.70
N ALA A 68 -13.15 34.94 1.26
CA ALA A 68 -14.32 34.78 0.40
C ALA A 68 -13.92 34.15 -0.94
N HIS A 69 -14.74 33.23 -1.44
CA HIS A 69 -14.56 32.57 -2.73
C HIS A 69 -15.93 32.42 -3.38
N GLU A 70 -16.06 32.84 -4.64
CA GLU A 70 -17.34 32.88 -5.36
C GLU A 70 -18.07 31.53 -5.37
N ASN A 71 -17.35 30.45 -5.68
CA ASN A 71 -17.91 29.10 -5.72
C ASN A 71 -18.11 28.43 -4.34
N ILE A 72 -17.97 29.14 -3.20
CA ILE A 72 -18.13 28.54 -1.85
C ILE A 72 -19.25 29.22 -1.05
N THR A 73 -20.41 28.55 -0.99
CA THR A 73 -21.49 28.88 -0.06
C THR A 73 -21.25 28.21 1.30
N VAL A 74 -21.28 28.98 2.39
CA VAL A 74 -21.14 28.44 3.75
C VAL A 74 -22.40 28.66 4.57
N ILE A 75 -22.94 27.58 5.12
CA ILE A 75 -24.14 27.53 5.93
C ILE A 75 -23.74 27.15 7.36
N VAL A 76 -24.04 28.03 8.32
CA VAL A 76 -23.73 27.82 9.72
C VAL A 76 -24.97 27.26 10.44
N ALA A 77 -24.80 26.11 11.08
CA ALA A 77 -25.79 25.46 11.93
C ALA A 77 -25.19 25.34 13.35
N PRO A 78 -25.23 26.41 14.16
CA PRO A 78 -24.50 26.50 15.41
C PRO A 78 -25.06 25.56 16.50
N PRO A 79 -24.24 25.18 17.50
CA PRO A 79 -24.73 24.46 18.68
C PRO A 79 -25.71 25.31 19.50
N THR A 80 -26.57 24.65 20.29
CA THR A 80 -27.42 25.35 21.27
C THR A 80 -26.57 26.10 22.32
N LEU A 81 -27.15 27.10 22.99
CA LEU A 81 -26.42 27.87 24.01
C LEU A 81 -25.94 26.99 25.18
N GLU A 82 -26.71 25.97 25.55
CA GLU A 82 -26.36 24.98 26.57
C GLU A 82 -25.22 24.07 26.09
N ARG A 83 -25.31 23.56 24.86
CA ARG A 83 -24.26 22.76 24.20
C ARG A 83 -22.96 23.55 24.11
N LYS A 84 -23.01 24.86 23.80
CA LYS A 84 -21.85 25.75 23.77
C LYS A 84 -21.20 25.89 25.15
N LYS A 85 -21.97 26.20 26.19
CA LYS A 85 -21.48 26.27 27.58
C LYS A 85 -20.82 24.97 28.03
N PHE A 86 -21.46 23.83 27.77
CA PHE A 86 -20.90 22.51 28.07
C PHE A 86 -19.54 22.29 27.40
N MET A 87 -19.39 22.67 26.12
CA MET A 87 -18.10 22.56 25.43
C MET A 87 -17.04 23.51 26.01
N GLU A 88 -17.41 24.74 26.40
CA GLU A 88 -16.51 25.70 27.02
C GLU A 88 -16.01 25.22 28.40
N GLU A 89 -16.91 24.69 29.23
CA GLU A 89 -16.58 24.09 30.53
C GLU A 89 -15.73 22.81 30.37
N TYR A 90 -16.07 21.95 29.41
CA TYR A 90 -15.31 20.73 29.11
C TYR A 90 -13.87 21.03 28.65
N MET A 91 -13.69 22.03 27.78
CA MET A 91 -12.38 22.49 27.35
C MET A 91 -11.60 23.10 28.51
N LYS A 92 -12.23 23.89 29.37
CA LYS A 92 -11.61 24.45 30.58
C LYS A 92 -11.18 23.36 31.58
N GLN A 93 -11.98 22.32 31.78
CA GLN A 93 -11.59 21.17 32.60
C GLN A 93 -10.40 20.42 31.97
N THR A 94 -10.48 20.14 30.67
CA THR A 94 -9.45 19.37 29.95
C THR A 94 -8.12 20.11 29.81
N PHE A 95 -8.11 21.44 29.92
CA PHE A 95 -6.91 22.27 30.03
C PHE A 95 -6.19 22.12 31.39
N ASN A 96 -6.93 21.78 32.45
CA ASN A 96 -6.39 21.62 33.81
C ASN A 96 -5.99 20.17 34.14
N ASP A 97 -6.43 19.20 33.34
CA ASP A 97 -6.00 17.80 33.45
C ASP A 97 -4.59 17.63 32.86
N LYS A 98 -3.76 16.75 33.43
CA LYS A 98 -2.44 16.46 32.86
C LYS A 98 -2.56 15.86 31.44
N PRO A 99 -1.75 16.32 30.46
CA PRO A 99 -1.73 15.79 29.10
C PRO A 99 -1.64 14.26 29.08
N SER A 100 -2.63 13.62 28.48
CA SER A 100 -2.71 12.15 28.38
C SER A 100 -3.67 11.72 27.28
N ILE A 101 -3.13 11.02 26.29
CA ILE A 101 -3.92 10.39 25.22
C ILE A 101 -4.91 9.35 25.80
N TRP A 102 -4.53 8.64 26.86
CA TRP A 102 -5.41 7.68 27.53
C TRP A 102 -6.57 8.38 28.25
N THR A 103 -6.32 9.48 28.96
CA THR A 103 -7.38 10.27 29.62
C THR A 103 -8.35 10.83 28.57
N THR A 104 -7.82 11.34 27.45
CA THR A 104 -8.63 11.83 26.33
C THR A 104 -9.52 10.73 25.74
N LEU A 105 -8.96 9.54 25.47
CA LEU A 105 -9.71 8.40 24.95
C LEU A 105 -10.75 7.87 25.94
N MET A 106 -10.45 7.82 27.24
CA MET A 106 -11.43 7.46 28.27
C MET A 106 -12.59 8.46 28.31
N LYS A 107 -12.30 9.78 28.32
CA LYS A 107 -13.34 10.82 28.25
C LYS A 107 -14.22 10.65 27.01
N ALA A 108 -13.62 10.48 25.82
CA ALA A 108 -14.36 10.32 24.57
C ALA A 108 -15.27 9.08 24.57
N VAL A 109 -14.81 7.94 25.09
CA VAL A 109 -15.63 6.72 25.20
C VAL A 109 -16.76 6.87 26.21
N LEU A 110 -16.51 7.48 27.37
CA LEU A 110 -17.53 7.71 28.41
C LEU A 110 -18.58 8.74 27.97
N GLN A 111 -18.18 9.77 27.23
CA GLN A 111 -19.04 10.85 26.76
C GLN A 111 -19.58 10.64 25.34
N VAL A 112 -19.42 9.45 24.76
CA VAL A 112 -19.80 9.17 23.36
C VAL A 112 -21.29 9.47 23.07
N ASN A 113 -22.19 9.26 24.04
CA ASN A 113 -23.60 9.63 23.90
C ASN A 113 -23.76 11.15 23.71
N VAL A 114 -23.09 11.94 24.55
CA VAL A 114 -23.12 13.40 24.52
C VAL A 114 -22.56 13.93 23.19
N GLN A 115 -21.56 13.26 22.61
CA GLN A 115 -21.03 13.59 21.29
C GLN A 115 -22.04 13.26 20.17
N LEU A 116 -22.64 12.07 20.18
CA LEU A 116 -23.66 11.64 19.22
C LEU A 116 -24.89 12.56 19.25
N GLU A 117 -25.35 12.94 20.45
CA GLU A 117 -26.46 13.89 20.65
C GLU A 117 -26.14 15.25 20.03
N GLY A 118 -24.92 15.77 20.21
CA GLY A 118 -24.48 17.02 19.57
C GLY A 118 -24.41 16.93 18.03
N GLN A 119 -24.16 15.74 17.47
CA GLN A 119 -24.21 15.51 16.02
C GLN A 119 -25.64 15.35 15.50
N ILE A 120 -26.58 14.88 16.33
CA ILE A 120 -28.01 14.88 16.03
C ILE A 120 -28.56 16.31 16.07
N GLU A 121 -28.23 17.09 17.12
CA GLU A 121 -28.57 18.53 17.22
C GLU A 121 -28.13 19.31 15.98
N PHE A 122 -26.89 19.12 15.55
CA PHE A 122 -26.36 19.72 14.32
C PHE A 122 -27.16 19.29 13.08
N MET A 123 -27.42 17.99 12.92
CA MET A 123 -28.14 17.43 11.76
C MET A 123 -29.59 17.93 11.65
N VAL A 124 -30.31 18.08 12.76
CA VAL A 124 -31.72 18.51 12.76
C VAL A 124 -31.88 20.04 12.82
N HIS A 125 -30.80 20.80 12.99
CA HIS A 125 -30.82 22.26 12.96
C HIS A 125 -31.41 22.76 11.63
N PRO A 126 -32.37 23.70 11.60
CA PRO A 126 -33.12 24.09 10.39
C PRO A 126 -32.23 24.37 9.16
N ASN A 127 -31.16 25.16 9.34
CA ASN A 127 -30.22 25.51 8.27
C ASN A 127 -29.54 24.28 7.60
N PHE A 128 -29.35 23.18 8.32
CA PHE A 128 -28.81 21.94 7.74
C PHE A 128 -29.95 21.04 7.25
N LYS A 129 -31.01 20.86 8.04
CA LYS A 129 -32.15 20.01 7.68
C LYS A 129 -32.78 20.38 6.32
N GLU A 130 -32.90 21.68 6.03
CA GLU A 130 -33.39 22.17 4.73
C GLU A 130 -32.56 21.64 3.54
N LEU A 131 -31.25 21.43 3.68
CA LEU A 131 -30.36 21.00 2.58
C LEU A 131 -30.59 19.56 2.10
N TYR A 132 -31.25 18.72 2.90
CA TYR A 132 -31.48 17.31 2.57
C TYR A 132 -32.93 16.85 2.69
N GLU A 133 -33.81 17.63 3.33
CA GLU A 133 -35.26 17.45 3.23
C GLU A 133 -35.85 18.23 2.04
N ASN A 134 -35.37 19.46 1.77
CA ASN A 134 -35.86 20.33 0.70
C ASN A 134 -34.71 20.87 -0.19
N PRO A 135 -33.87 19.99 -0.79
CA PRO A 135 -32.69 20.41 -1.55
C PRO A 135 -33.02 21.33 -2.73
N LYS A 136 -32.66 22.62 -2.61
CA LYS A 136 -32.76 23.63 -3.68
C LYS A 136 -31.67 23.48 -4.75
N THR A 137 -30.68 22.64 -4.48
CA THR A 137 -29.56 22.32 -5.36
C THR A 137 -29.44 20.81 -5.41
N LYS A 138 -29.38 20.23 -6.61
CA LYS A 138 -29.03 18.83 -6.77
C LYS A 138 -27.54 18.69 -6.51
N PHE A 139 -27.17 17.98 -5.44
CA PHE A 139 -25.78 17.63 -5.18
C PHE A 139 -25.36 16.39 -6.01
N ASP A 140 -24.08 16.35 -6.37
CA ASP A 140 -23.47 15.27 -7.15
C ASP A 140 -22.46 14.46 -6.31
N LEU A 141 -22.06 14.97 -5.14
CA LEU A 141 -21.13 14.34 -4.20
C LEU A 141 -21.30 14.91 -2.78
N VAL A 142 -21.13 14.05 -1.75
CA VAL A 142 -20.98 14.46 -0.35
C VAL A 142 -19.53 14.25 0.12
N VAL A 143 -18.97 15.25 0.80
CA VAL A 143 -17.67 15.19 1.49
C VAL A 143 -17.91 15.27 2.99
N LEU A 144 -17.72 14.16 3.72
CA LEU A 144 -18.01 14.07 5.15
C LEU A 144 -16.72 14.13 5.98
N GLY A 145 -16.67 15.08 6.93
CA GLY A 145 -15.65 15.11 7.97
C GLY A 145 -16.09 14.25 9.17
N PRO A 146 -15.41 13.13 9.48
CA PRO A 146 -15.89 12.18 10.47
C PRO A 146 -15.36 12.53 11.87
N MET A 147 -16.29 12.75 12.80
CA MET A 147 -16.01 12.94 14.23
C MET A 147 -17.21 12.42 15.03
N ALA A 148 -17.31 11.10 15.13
CA ALA A 148 -18.44 10.39 15.73
C ALA A 148 -19.81 10.77 15.11
N ASN A 149 -19.88 10.81 13.78
CA ASN A 149 -21.07 11.20 13.02
C ASN A 149 -21.34 10.32 11.78
N ASP A 150 -20.77 9.11 11.67
CA ASP A 150 -20.98 8.18 10.55
C ASP A 150 -22.47 7.91 10.25
N PHE A 151 -23.38 8.07 11.22
CA PHE A 151 -24.81 7.95 10.98
C PHE A 151 -25.35 9.00 9.98
N GLN A 152 -24.68 10.15 9.83
CA GLN A 152 -25.03 11.19 8.84
C GLN A 152 -24.82 10.72 7.39
N LEU A 153 -24.26 9.53 7.13
CA LEU A 153 -24.22 8.94 5.79
C LEU A 153 -25.62 8.77 5.17
N GLY A 154 -26.69 8.65 5.96
CA GLY A 154 -28.07 8.59 5.44
C GLY A 154 -28.50 9.86 4.71
N ILE A 155 -27.83 11.00 4.98
CA ILE A 155 -28.01 12.25 4.21
C ILE A 155 -27.55 12.05 2.77
N ALA A 156 -26.41 11.38 2.56
CA ALA A 156 -25.93 11.04 1.22
C ALA A 156 -26.82 9.98 0.53
N ALA A 157 -27.46 9.09 1.29
CA ALA A 157 -28.46 8.17 0.74
C ALA A 157 -29.68 8.94 0.19
N LYS A 158 -30.21 9.90 0.96
CA LYS A 158 -31.37 10.75 0.61
C LYS A 158 -31.07 11.74 -0.52
N LEU A 159 -29.83 12.20 -0.63
CA LEU A 159 -29.33 12.98 -1.77
C LEU A 159 -28.86 12.12 -2.96
N HIS A 160 -28.97 10.79 -2.87
CA HIS A 160 -28.46 9.81 -3.84
C HIS A 160 -26.99 10.03 -4.27
N CYS A 161 -26.16 10.58 -3.38
CA CYS A 161 -24.77 10.95 -3.64
C CYS A 161 -23.77 9.84 -3.25
N PRO A 162 -22.65 9.70 -4.00
CA PRO A 162 -21.45 9.05 -3.47
C PRO A 162 -20.84 9.84 -2.30
N VAL A 163 -19.94 9.21 -1.53
CA VAL A 163 -19.33 9.83 -0.35
C VAL A 163 -17.80 9.73 -0.38
N ILE A 164 -17.12 10.86 -0.21
CA ILE A 164 -15.70 10.92 0.16
C ILE A 164 -15.59 11.29 1.63
N ILE A 165 -14.72 10.59 2.36
CA ILE A 165 -14.40 10.90 3.75
C ILE A 165 -13.10 11.71 3.83
N THR A 166 -13.07 12.79 4.62
CA THR A 166 -11.87 13.61 4.86
C THR A 166 -11.41 13.49 6.31
N TRP A 167 -10.25 12.88 6.55
CA TRP A 167 -9.67 12.67 7.88
C TRP A 167 -8.50 13.61 8.17
N VAL A 168 -8.52 14.25 9.35
CA VAL A 168 -7.62 15.36 9.69
C VAL A 168 -6.32 14.93 10.40
N GLY A 169 -6.21 13.67 10.81
CA GLY A 169 -5.14 13.17 11.68
C GLY A 169 -4.34 12.01 11.11
N VAL A 170 -3.48 11.42 11.96
CA VAL A 170 -2.79 10.17 11.66
C VAL A 170 -3.77 9.02 11.39
N PRO A 171 -3.42 8.00 10.59
CA PRO A 171 -4.28 6.84 10.37
C PRO A 171 -4.60 6.09 11.67
N LEU A 172 -5.88 5.72 11.86
CA LEU A 172 -6.36 4.99 13.04
C LEU A 172 -7.16 3.75 12.63
N PRO A 173 -7.18 2.68 13.48
CA PRO A 173 -7.82 1.41 13.15
C PRO A 173 -9.28 1.49 12.70
N PHE A 174 -10.07 2.42 13.24
CA PHE A 174 -11.47 2.60 12.82
C PHE A 174 -11.58 3.21 11.43
N MET A 175 -10.75 4.20 11.08
CA MET A 175 -10.70 4.78 9.73
C MET A 175 -10.25 3.74 8.70
N ASP A 176 -9.17 3.01 9.00
CA ASP A 176 -8.66 1.93 8.14
C ASP A 176 -9.70 0.80 7.92
N SER A 177 -10.57 0.55 8.91
CA SER A 177 -11.64 -0.45 8.81
C SER A 177 -12.78 -0.08 7.84
N ILE A 178 -12.91 1.20 7.45
CA ILE A 178 -13.94 1.65 6.50
C ILE A 178 -13.65 1.11 5.09
N VAL A 179 -12.40 1.23 4.64
CA VAL A 179 -11.96 0.85 3.29
C VAL A 179 -11.24 -0.50 3.25
N GLY A 180 -10.94 -1.10 4.42
CA GLY A 180 -10.28 -2.40 4.50
C GLY A 180 -8.76 -2.33 4.29
N ASN A 181 -8.11 -1.28 4.81
CA ASN A 181 -6.67 -1.23 4.99
C ASN A 181 -6.20 -2.26 6.04
N VAL A 182 -4.92 -2.61 6.03
CA VAL A 182 -4.30 -3.51 7.01
C VAL A 182 -3.47 -2.72 8.01
N ASN A 183 -3.74 -2.97 9.28
CA ASN A 183 -3.29 -2.18 10.43
C ASN A 183 -2.69 -3.07 11.53
N ASP A 184 -1.91 -4.08 11.12
CA ASP A 184 -1.43 -5.16 12.00
C ASP A 184 -0.62 -4.64 13.21
N PRO A 185 -1.01 -4.96 14.46
CA PRO A 185 -0.39 -4.42 15.65
C PRO A 185 1.05 -4.89 15.92
N SER A 186 1.58 -5.88 15.19
CA SER A 186 2.98 -6.29 15.28
C SER A 186 3.94 -5.25 14.68
N TYR A 187 3.53 -4.52 13.64
CA TYR A 187 4.38 -3.54 12.95
C TYR A 187 3.74 -2.16 12.70
N VAL A 188 2.42 -2.00 12.83
CA VAL A 188 1.71 -0.72 12.66
C VAL A 188 1.37 -0.08 14.02
N PRO A 189 2.09 0.97 14.45
CA PRO A 189 1.66 1.89 15.50
C PRO A 189 0.18 2.30 15.40
N SER A 190 -0.61 2.05 16.44
CA SER A 190 -2.05 2.37 16.46
C SER A 190 -2.40 3.68 17.19
N LEU A 191 -1.49 4.22 18.00
CA LEU A 191 -1.59 5.55 18.66
C LEU A 191 -0.19 6.10 18.95
N ASN A 192 0.31 7.01 18.11
CA ASN A 192 1.55 7.80 18.27
C ASN A 192 2.66 7.06 19.02
N VAL A 193 3.09 5.90 18.51
CA VAL A 193 4.23 5.15 19.07
C VAL A 193 5.49 5.66 18.39
N ALA A 194 6.14 6.65 19.00
CA ALA A 194 7.45 7.10 18.55
C ALA A 194 8.47 5.95 18.63
N LEU A 195 9.21 5.75 17.55
CA LEU A 195 10.41 4.92 17.53
C LEU A 195 11.62 5.78 17.93
N GLU A 196 12.61 5.19 18.59
CA GLU A 196 13.87 5.89 18.89
C GLU A 196 14.71 6.06 17.61
N ALA A 197 15.60 7.05 17.58
CA ALA A 197 16.48 7.28 16.44
C ALA A 197 17.27 6.01 16.05
N GLY A 198 17.20 5.61 14.78
CA GLY A 198 17.82 4.37 14.27
C GLY A 198 17.00 3.08 14.49
N GLN A 199 15.80 3.14 15.07
CA GLN A 199 14.89 1.99 15.10
C GLN A 199 14.03 1.88 13.84
N ASN A 200 14.19 0.78 13.09
CA ASN A 200 13.28 0.45 11.98
C ASN A 200 11.99 -0.27 12.45
N THR A 201 11.94 -0.75 13.70
CA THR A 201 10.86 -1.60 14.22
C THR A 201 10.61 -1.40 15.71
N MET A 202 9.38 -1.67 16.16
CA MET A 202 9.01 -1.72 17.59
C MET A 202 9.71 -2.87 18.34
N LYS A 203 10.33 -2.54 19.48
CA LYS A 203 10.82 -3.49 20.52
C LYS A 203 9.64 -4.31 21.08
N PHE A 204 9.94 -5.43 21.74
CA PHE A 204 8.92 -6.28 22.38
C PHE A 204 7.94 -5.51 23.28
N THR A 205 8.43 -4.59 24.11
CA THR A 205 7.60 -3.75 24.99
C THR A 205 6.72 -2.76 24.21
N GLN A 206 7.26 -2.15 23.14
CA GLN A 206 6.50 -1.30 22.22
C GLN A 206 5.39 -2.12 21.51
N ARG A 207 5.70 -3.32 20.99
CA ARG A 207 4.70 -4.23 20.37
C ARG A 207 3.63 -4.69 21.35
N LEU A 208 3.99 -5.05 22.59
CA LEU A 208 3.03 -5.44 23.64
C LEU A 208 2.06 -4.30 23.99
N GLY A 209 2.59 -3.08 24.19
CA GLY A 209 1.78 -1.89 24.42
C GLY A 209 0.93 -1.50 23.20
N ASN A 210 1.45 -1.70 21.98
CA ASN A 210 0.72 -1.43 20.75
C ASN A 210 -0.42 -2.44 20.52
N LEU A 211 -0.21 -3.73 20.78
CA LEU A 211 -1.27 -4.75 20.71
C LEU A 211 -2.41 -4.45 21.70
N PHE A 212 -2.09 -3.96 22.91
CA PHE A 212 -3.09 -3.50 23.87
C PHE A 212 -3.86 -2.27 23.36
N LYS A 213 -3.15 -1.23 22.90
CA LYS A 213 -3.75 -0.02 22.27
C LYS A 213 -4.69 -0.39 21.11
N HIS A 214 -4.23 -1.24 20.20
CA HIS A 214 -4.97 -1.69 19.04
C HIS A 214 -6.23 -2.47 19.43
N SER A 215 -6.10 -3.48 20.31
CA SER A 215 -7.22 -4.29 20.77
C SER A 215 -8.28 -3.44 21.48
N PHE A 216 -7.86 -2.45 22.27
CA PHE A 216 -8.78 -1.49 22.87
C PHE A 216 -9.53 -0.65 21.82
N LEU A 217 -8.83 -0.11 20.81
CA LEU A 217 -9.45 0.69 19.75
C LEU A 217 -10.40 -0.12 18.87
N ASP A 218 -10.12 -1.38 18.58
CA ASP A 218 -11.03 -2.27 17.84
C ASP A 218 -12.32 -2.57 18.64
N ILE A 219 -12.22 -2.77 19.96
CA ILE A 219 -13.39 -2.89 20.85
C ILE A 219 -14.21 -1.59 20.84
N VAL A 220 -13.56 -0.42 20.97
CA VAL A 220 -14.22 0.89 20.88
C VAL A 220 -14.89 1.09 19.51
N ASN A 221 -14.23 0.73 18.41
CA ASN A 221 -14.79 0.80 17.06
C ASN A 221 -16.07 -0.04 16.93
N LYS A 222 -16.09 -1.26 17.48
CA LYS A 222 -17.27 -2.15 17.47
C LYS A 222 -18.43 -1.56 18.28
N LEU A 223 -18.16 -1.05 19.48
CA LEU A 223 -19.16 -0.38 20.32
C LEU A 223 -19.68 0.92 19.68
N LEU A 224 -18.81 1.67 19.00
CA LEU A 224 -19.16 2.89 18.29
C LEU A 224 -20.06 2.60 17.09
N ASN A 225 -19.71 1.63 16.24
CA ASN A 225 -20.54 1.26 15.08
C ASN A 225 -21.93 0.75 15.50
N PHE A 226 -22.04 0.03 16.63
CA PHE A 226 -23.34 -0.36 17.18
C PHE A 226 -24.19 0.89 17.54
N LYS A 227 -23.61 1.88 18.23
CA LYS A 227 -24.31 3.14 18.54
C LYS A 227 -24.61 3.98 17.30
N MET A 228 -23.73 4.01 16.30
CA MET A 228 -23.98 4.68 15.02
C MET A 228 -25.18 4.08 14.30
N ASN A 229 -25.31 2.74 14.28
CA ASN A 229 -26.47 2.07 13.71
C ASN A 229 -27.77 2.51 14.42
N GLN A 230 -27.78 2.53 15.76
CA GLN A 230 -28.93 3.03 16.53
C GLN A 230 -29.24 4.51 16.27
N MET A 231 -28.23 5.36 16.07
CA MET A 231 -28.44 6.77 15.71
C MET A 231 -28.93 6.93 14.27
N TYR A 232 -28.50 6.08 13.34
CA TYR A 232 -28.97 6.03 11.95
C TYR A 232 -30.44 5.63 11.90
N GLU A 233 -30.79 4.51 12.55
CA GLU A 233 -32.17 4.02 12.69
C GLU A 233 -33.07 5.08 13.32
N LYS A 234 -32.60 5.80 14.36
CA LYS A 234 -33.34 6.92 14.98
C LYS A 234 -33.45 8.15 14.06
N ALA A 235 -32.40 8.48 13.31
CA ALA A 235 -32.34 9.66 12.44
C ALA A 235 -33.28 9.54 11.24
N PHE A 236 -33.36 8.35 10.64
CA PHE A 236 -34.11 8.06 9.42
C PHE A 236 -35.35 7.18 9.67
N ALA A 237 -35.81 7.08 10.93
CA ALA A 237 -36.96 6.26 11.35
C ALA A 237 -38.29 6.59 10.61
N ASN A 238 -38.40 7.82 10.11
CA ASN A 238 -39.58 8.31 9.40
C ASN A 238 -39.43 8.25 7.87
N GLU A 239 -38.33 7.70 7.36
CA GLU A 239 -38.11 7.60 5.92
C GLU A 239 -39.02 6.54 5.30
N THR A 240 -39.57 6.83 4.11
CA THR A 240 -40.67 6.05 3.51
C THR A 240 -40.28 5.25 2.29
N ASP A 241 -39.06 5.43 1.78
CA ASP A 241 -38.46 4.59 0.74
C ASP A 241 -38.13 3.19 1.30
N PRO A 242 -38.76 2.10 0.81
CA PRO A 242 -38.49 0.74 1.28
C PRO A 242 -37.09 0.23 0.87
N GLU A 243 -36.44 0.87 -0.10
CA GLU A 243 -35.07 0.57 -0.54
C GLU A 243 -34.02 1.48 0.14
N PHE A 244 -34.43 2.28 1.15
CA PHE A 244 -33.51 3.16 1.86
C PHE A 244 -32.43 2.33 2.59
N PRO A 245 -31.14 2.53 2.29
CA PRO A 245 -30.07 1.64 2.75
C PRO A 245 -29.90 1.72 4.26
N ASN A 246 -29.54 0.58 4.87
CA ASN A 246 -29.11 0.55 6.27
C ASN A 246 -27.71 1.16 6.44
N TYR A 247 -27.36 1.50 7.68
CA TYR A 247 -26.07 2.07 8.06
C TYR A 247 -24.86 1.31 7.50
N TYR A 248 -24.86 -0.02 7.56
CA TYR A 248 -23.73 -0.84 7.09
C TYR A 248 -23.61 -0.88 5.57
N GLU A 249 -24.71 -0.75 4.83
CA GLU A 249 -24.69 -0.51 3.39
C GLU A 249 -24.13 0.86 3.05
N MET A 250 -24.53 1.90 3.79
CA MET A 250 -23.97 3.24 3.56
C MET A 250 -22.48 3.33 3.87
N LYS A 251 -21.95 2.59 4.87
CA LYS A 251 -20.50 2.44 5.03
C LYS A 251 -19.84 1.80 3.80
N ARG A 252 -20.52 0.86 3.12
CA ARG A 252 -20.08 0.25 1.85
C ARG A 252 -20.34 1.12 0.62
N ARG A 253 -21.01 2.29 0.73
CA ARG A 253 -21.12 3.31 -0.33
C ARG A 253 -20.09 4.44 -0.20
N ILE A 254 -19.14 4.33 0.73
CA ILE A 254 -17.98 5.23 0.79
C ILE A 254 -17.03 4.91 -0.38
N SER A 255 -16.76 5.94 -1.18
CA SER A 255 -15.96 5.89 -2.40
C SER A 255 -14.47 6.00 -2.11
N LEU A 256 -14.06 7.02 -1.35
CA LEU A 256 -12.66 7.28 -1.00
C LEU A 256 -12.51 7.78 0.45
N LEU A 257 -11.28 7.66 0.96
CA LEU A 257 -10.86 8.17 2.25
C LEU A 257 -9.56 8.98 2.08
N PHE A 258 -9.68 10.29 2.22
CA PHE A 258 -8.58 11.25 2.18
C PHE A 258 -7.95 11.37 3.59
N TYR A 259 -6.65 11.08 3.71
CA TYR A 259 -5.88 11.20 4.95
C TYR A 259 -5.00 12.46 4.92
N ASN A 260 -5.11 13.39 5.88
CA ASN A 260 -4.13 14.49 6.05
C ASN A 260 -2.83 14.00 6.72
N TYR A 261 -2.14 13.14 5.97
CA TYR A 261 -0.98 12.37 6.39
C TYR A 261 -0.13 11.99 5.17
N HIS A 262 1.16 11.71 5.35
CA HIS A 262 2.05 11.25 4.28
C HIS A 262 3.01 10.17 4.82
N SER A 263 2.65 8.90 4.63
CA SER A 263 3.36 7.73 5.16
C SER A 263 4.86 7.71 4.85
N PRO A 264 5.34 8.04 3.62
CA PRO A 264 6.77 7.99 3.28
C PRO A 264 7.67 8.93 4.11
N SER A 265 7.13 10.03 4.62
CA SER A 265 7.89 10.98 5.45
C SER A 265 7.55 10.88 6.94
N GLU A 266 6.27 10.68 7.29
CA GLU A 266 5.82 10.80 8.69
C GLU A 266 6.05 9.53 9.52
N GLY A 267 5.87 8.34 8.93
CA GLY A 267 5.99 7.04 9.62
C GLY A 267 4.85 6.75 10.63
N PRO A 268 4.25 5.53 10.63
CA PRO A 268 4.77 4.30 10.06
C PRO A 268 4.43 4.08 8.57
N ILE A 269 5.31 3.35 7.88
CA ILE A 269 4.99 2.69 6.62
C ILE A 269 4.00 1.56 6.89
N ARG A 270 2.93 1.53 6.08
CA ARG A 270 1.80 0.61 6.21
C ARG A 270 1.24 0.26 4.81
N PRO A 271 0.59 -0.90 4.63
CA PRO A 271 -0.04 -1.27 3.37
C PRO A 271 -1.46 -0.68 3.22
N THR A 272 -1.71 0.03 2.11
CA THR A 272 -2.98 0.77 1.86
C THR A 272 -3.68 0.31 0.59
N VAL A 273 -5.03 0.31 0.59
CA VAL A 273 -5.86 0.04 -0.60
C VAL A 273 -6.05 1.30 -1.45
N PRO A 274 -6.35 1.19 -2.76
CA PRO A 274 -6.53 2.35 -3.66
C PRO A 274 -7.59 3.39 -3.26
N GLN A 275 -8.52 3.06 -2.35
CA GLN A 275 -9.46 4.04 -1.80
C GLN A 275 -8.81 5.06 -0.83
N SER A 276 -7.58 4.79 -0.36
CA SER A 276 -6.88 5.62 0.62
C SER A 276 -5.94 6.59 -0.07
N ILE A 277 -6.30 7.87 -0.12
CA ILE A 277 -5.49 8.91 -0.76
C ILE A 277 -4.79 9.73 0.33
N GLU A 278 -3.47 9.82 0.27
CA GLU A 278 -2.66 10.54 1.26
C GLU A 278 -2.44 12.00 0.80
N ILE A 279 -3.15 12.91 1.46
CA ILE A 279 -3.20 14.35 1.18
C ILE A 279 -2.49 15.16 2.27
N GLY A 280 -1.46 14.58 2.90
CA GLY A 280 -0.68 15.21 3.97
C GLY A 280 -0.15 16.58 3.59
N GLY A 281 -0.55 17.59 4.37
CA GLY A 281 -0.25 19.01 4.14
C GLY A 281 -1.31 19.76 3.35
N ILE A 282 -2.53 19.24 3.17
CA ILE A 282 -3.58 19.90 2.34
C ILE A 282 -3.89 21.35 2.74
N GLN A 283 -3.77 21.70 4.03
CA GLN A 283 -4.01 23.06 4.51
C GLN A 283 -2.88 24.06 4.17
N VAL A 284 -1.71 23.55 3.79
CA VAL A 284 -0.57 24.38 3.34
C VAL A 284 -0.82 24.91 1.93
N LYS A 285 -0.34 26.11 1.65
CA LYS A 285 -0.38 26.72 0.32
C LYS A 285 0.88 26.39 -0.47
N GLU A 286 0.73 26.18 -1.76
CA GLU A 286 1.86 25.95 -2.68
C GLU A 286 2.64 27.26 -2.95
N GLN A 287 2.03 28.41 -2.66
CA GLN A 287 2.65 29.74 -2.57
C GLN A 287 2.01 30.48 -1.37
N PRO A 288 2.79 31.15 -0.49
CA PRO A 288 2.23 31.92 0.62
C PRO A 288 1.50 33.19 0.13
N ASP A 289 0.48 33.60 0.87
CA ASP A 289 -0.21 34.87 0.64
C ASP A 289 0.63 36.05 1.19
N PRO A 290 0.54 37.26 0.59
CA PRO A 290 1.21 38.44 1.11
C PRO A 290 0.79 38.77 2.56
N LEU A 291 1.77 38.85 3.45
CA LEU A 291 1.55 39.18 4.86
C LEU A 291 1.07 40.64 5.04
N PRO A 292 0.23 40.93 6.07
CA PRO A 292 -0.17 42.30 6.39
C PRO A 292 1.04 43.21 6.58
N LYS A 293 1.04 44.41 5.99
CA LYS A 293 2.23 45.28 5.85
C LYS A 293 3.04 45.50 7.14
N GLU A 294 2.38 45.67 8.27
CA GLU A 294 3.03 45.89 9.57
C GLU A 294 3.71 44.61 10.09
N LEU A 295 3.06 43.45 9.93
CA LEU A 295 3.62 42.14 10.27
C LEU A 295 4.76 41.77 9.32
N ALA A 296 4.59 42.01 8.00
CA ALA A 296 5.65 41.82 7.01
C ALA A 296 6.89 42.62 7.40
N LYS A 297 6.77 43.94 7.61
CA LYS A 297 7.89 44.77 8.06
C LYS A 297 8.50 44.28 9.38
N PHE A 298 7.70 43.88 10.36
CA PHE A 298 8.21 43.36 11.64
C PHE A 298 9.03 42.07 11.49
N LEU A 299 8.73 41.24 10.48
CA LEU A 299 9.48 40.04 10.12
C LEU A 299 10.70 40.34 9.23
N ASP A 300 10.60 41.35 8.36
CA ASP A 300 11.69 41.82 7.49
C ASP A 300 12.78 42.53 8.31
N ASP A 301 12.40 43.32 9.32
CA ASP A 301 13.27 44.00 10.30
C ASP A 301 13.79 43.05 11.42
N ALA A 302 13.84 41.74 11.17
CA ALA A 302 14.23 40.69 12.14
C ALA A 302 15.59 40.06 11.80
N ASP A 303 16.71 40.73 12.06
CA ASP A 303 18.03 40.27 11.60
C ASP A 303 18.50 38.98 12.29
N GLU A 304 18.31 38.88 13.60
CA GLU A 304 18.52 37.63 14.38
C GLU A 304 17.44 36.55 14.10
N GLY A 305 16.48 36.86 13.23
CA GLY A 305 15.39 35.98 12.84
C GLY A 305 14.15 36.08 13.72
N VAL A 306 13.19 35.20 13.40
CA VAL A 306 11.83 35.23 13.94
C VAL A 306 11.52 33.95 14.70
N ILE A 307 10.91 34.11 15.87
CA ILE A 307 10.24 33.05 16.62
C ILE A 307 8.72 33.26 16.47
N PHE A 308 8.02 32.26 15.97
CA PHE A 308 6.54 32.26 15.96
C PHE A 308 6.01 31.48 17.17
N PHE A 309 5.05 32.04 17.90
CA PHE A 309 4.44 31.42 19.08
C PHE A 309 2.92 31.27 18.88
N SER A 310 2.44 30.03 18.80
CA SER A 310 1.01 29.72 18.66
C SER A 310 0.66 28.37 19.27
N LEU A 311 -0.10 28.39 20.37
CA LEU A 311 -0.63 27.18 21.01
C LEU A 311 -1.97 26.72 20.39
N GLY A 312 -2.16 26.99 19.10
CA GLY A 312 -3.28 26.49 18.30
C GLY A 312 -4.57 27.29 18.43
N THR A 313 -5.66 26.74 17.90
CA THR A 313 -6.98 27.41 17.84
C THR A 313 -7.90 27.12 19.02
N ASN A 314 -7.64 26.05 19.76
CA ASN A 314 -8.54 25.51 20.78
C ASN A 314 -8.03 25.78 22.21
N VAL A 315 -6.84 26.36 22.34
CA VAL A 315 -6.28 26.93 23.56
C VAL A 315 -6.59 28.44 23.55
N ASN A 316 -7.03 28.97 24.70
CA ASN A 316 -7.14 30.40 24.94
C ASN A 316 -6.07 30.78 25.97
N SER A 317 -5.19 31.70 25.62
CA SER A 317 -4.02 32.09 26.42
C SER A 317 -4.41 32.79 27.72
N ASN A 318 -5.61 33.36 27.80
CA ASN A 318 -6.18 33.90 29.04
C ASN A 318 -6.51 32.82 30.08
N ASN A 319 -6.45 31.52 29.72
CA ASN A 319 -6.57 30.42 30.69
C ASN A 319 -5.23 30.09 31.38
N PHE A 320 -4.11 30.72 31.00
CA PHE A 320 -2.83 30.51 31.68
C PHE A 320 -2.88 31.07 33.09
N GLY A 321 -2.32 30.34 34.05
CA GLY A 321 -2.02 30.91 35.36
C GLY A 321 -1.04 32.10 35.20
N PRO A 322 -1.15 33.17 35.99
CA PRO A 322 -0.26 34.34 35.88
C PRO A 322 1.24 33.98 35.93
N GLU A 323 1.59 32.93 36.69
CA GLU A 323 2.93 32.35 36.75
C GLU A 323 3.45 31.92 35.37
N ILE A 324 2.70 31.10 34.62
CA ILE A 324 3.09 30.63 33.28
C ILE A 324 3.12 31.79 32.28
N ALA A 325 2.14 32.72 32.33
CA ALA A 325 2.14 33.89 31.45
C ALA A 325 3.37 34.79 31.70
N ASN A 326 3.76 34.99 32.96
CA ASN A 326 4.94 35.73 33.36
C ASN A 326 6.24 35.01 32.96
N ILE A 327 6.32 33.68 33.12
CA ILE A 327 7.48 32.87 32.71
C ILE A 327 7.70 32.94 31.20
N LEU A 328 6.64 32.78 30.40
CA LEU A 328 6.71 32.89 28.95
C LEU A 328 7.18 34.30 28.54
N TYR A 329 6.59 35.35 29.11
CA TYR A 329 6.95 36.72 28.78
C TYR A 329 8.34 37.13 29.27
N SER A 330 8.78 36.67 30.45
CA SER A 330 10.08 37.05 31.02
C SER A 330 11.25 36.54 30.18
N VAL A 331 11.12 35.36 29.54
CA VAL A 331 12.11 34.87 28.58
C VAL A 331 11.93 35.55 27.22
N LEU A 332 10.74 35.48 26.63
CA LEU A 332 10.50 35.95 25.25
C LEU A 332 10.75 37.45 25.06
N SER A 333 10.67 38.27 26.12
CA SER A 333 10.97 39.71 26.06
C SER A 333 12.46 40.08 26.11
N GLN A 334 13.34 39.13 26.45
CA GLN A 334 14.80 39.33 26.48
C GLN A 334 15.51 38.77 25.24
N LEU A 335 14.83 37.93 24.45
CA LEU A 335 15.41 37.32 23.25
C LEU A 335 15.66 38.38 22.16
N PRO A 336 16.81 38.31 21.46
CA PRO A 336 17.13 39.25 20.39
C PRO A 336 16.31 38.99 19.11
N GLN A 337 15.69 37.81 18.97
CA GLN A 337 14.75 37.49 17.89
C GLN A 337 13.46 38.32 17.99
N ARG A 338 12.82 38.54 16.84
CA ARG A 338 11.43 39.04 16.78
C ARG A 338 10.47 37.91 17.12
N VAL A 339 9.63 38.08 18.12
CA VAL A 339 8.62 37.10 18.55
C VAL A 339 7.25 37.51 18.01
N VAL A 340 6.60 36.65 17.24
CA VAL A 340 5.21 36.85 16.78
C VAL A 340 4.29 35.93 17.57
N TRP A 341 3.52 36.49 18.50
CA TRP A 341 2.77 35.75 19.52
C TRP A 341 1.25 35.86 19.30
N LYS A 342 0.60 34.71 19.09
CA LYS A 342 -0.87 34.60 19.14
C LYS A 342 -1.39 34.78 20.57
N TRP A 343 -2.22 35.78 20.81
CA TRP A 343 -2.84 36.04 22.11
C TRP A 343 -4.26 36.60 21.97
N GLU A 344 -5.24 35.98 22.63
CA GLU A 344 -6.68 36.17 22.37
C GLU A 344 -7.23 37.53 22.79
N ASP A 345 -6.82 38.05 23.96
CA ASP A 345 -7.26 39.37 24.46
C ASP A 345 -6.06 40.33 24.56
N LEU A 346 -5.97 41.23 23.59
CA LEU A 346 -4.86 42.18 23.49
C LEU A 346 -4.88 43.26 24.59
N ASN A 347 -5.98 43.39 25.34
CA ASN A 347 -6.05 44.25 26.52
C ASN A 347 -5.45 43.57 27.77
N ASN A 348 -5.44 42.24 27.79
CA ASN A 348 -4.98 41.39 28.89
C ASN A 348 -3.77 40.53 28.46
N LYS A 349 -2.81 41.13 27.75
CA LYS A 349 -1.55 40.50 27.32
C LYS A 349 -0.44 40.77 28.32
N PRO A 350 0.54 39.85 28.52
CA PRO A 350 1.47 39.90 29.64
C PRO A 350 2.51 41.05 29.62
N GLY A 351 2.60 41.81 28.53
CA GLY A 351 3.41 43.03 28.49
C GLY A 351 3.55 43.66 27.10
N ASN A 352 4.53 44.57 26.96
CA ASN A 352 4.68 45.51 25.85
C ASN A 352 6.11 45.56 25.25
N ALA A 353 6.92 44.51 25.41
CA ALA A 353 8.28 44.47 24.86
C ALA A 353 8.29 44.65 23.33
N SER A 354 9.21 45.48 22.83
CA SER A 354 9.28 45.91 21.41
C SER A 354 9.76 44.84 20.44
N ASN A 355 10.32 43.75 20.95
CA ASN A 355 10.64 42.55 20.19
C ASN A 355 9.43 41.59 20.03
N ILE A 356 8.26 41.86 20.64
CA ILE A 356 7.07 41.01 20.56
C ILE A 356 5.90 41.70 19.82
N TYR A 357 5.44 41.07 18.74
CA TYR A 357 4.19 41.43 18.04
C TYR A 357 3.06 40.50 18.51
N PHE A 358 2.03 41.08 19.13
CA PHE A 358 0.86 40.34 19.63
C PHE A 358 -0.34 40.47 18.66
N SER A 359 -1.04 39.36 18.39
CA SER A 359 -2.32 39.39 17.66
C SER A 359 -3.25 38.25 18.06
N ASN A 360 -4.57 38.47 18.01
CA ASN A 360 -5.57 37.42 18.27
C ASN A 360 -5.80 36.49 17.07
N TRP A 361 -5.28 36.83 15.88
CA TRP A 361 -5.28 35.97 14.71
C TRP A 361 -4.06 36.25 13.83
N LEU A 362 -3.45 35.18 13.30
CA LEU A 362 -2.20 35.24 12.56
C LEU A 362 -2.24 34.29 11.35
N PRO A 363 -1.70 34.69 10.18
CA PRO A 363 -1.55 33.85 9.00
C PRO A 363 -0.42 32.83 9.20
N GLN A 364 -0.70 31.77 9.96
CA GLN A 364 0.31 30.83 10.48
C GLN A 364 1.18 30.18 9.39
N ASP A 365 0.57 29.66 8.32
CA ASP A 365 1.28 29.03 7.20
C ASP A 365 2.25 30.01 6.51
N ASP A 366 1.81 31.25 6.30
CA ASP A 366 2.58 32.31 5.64
C ASP A 366 3.73 32.85 6.50
N ILE A 367 3.57 32.84 7.83
CA ILE A 367 4.65 33.17 8.79
C ILE A 367 5.68 32.03 8.84
N LEU A 368 5.24 30.77 8.78
CA LEU A 368 6.14 29.61 8.74
C LEU A 368 6.90 29.52 7.39
N ALA A 369 6.30 30.01 6.31
CA ALA A 369 6.95 30.16 5.00
C ALA A 369 7.99 31.30 4.93
N HIS A 370 7.96 32.26 5.87
CA HIS A 370 8.82 33.43 5.84
C HIS A 370 10.31 33.07 6.06
N PRO A 371 11.26 33.53 5.22
CA PRO A 371 12.65 33.04 5.26
C PRO A 371 13.42 33.39 6.54
N LYS A 372 13.03 34.46 7.25
CA LYS A 372 13.61 34.82 8.55
C LYS A 372 13.07 33.97 9.73
N THR A 373 12.08 33.10 9.53
CA THR A 373 11.55 32.22 10.59
C THR A 373 12.54 31.10 10.97
N ARG A 374 12.84 31.03 12.28
CA ARG A 374 13.86 30.14 12.86
C ARG A 374 13.29 29.07 13.78
N LEU A 375 12.24 29.39 14.55
CA LEU A 375 11.63 28.51 15.54
C LEU A 375 10.11 28.70 15.58
N PHE A 376 9.37 27.59 15.73
CA PHE A 376 7.95 27.58 16.06
C PHE A 376 7.74 27.02 17.47
N ILE A 377 7.33 27.89 18.41
CA ILE A 377 6.87 27.48 19.74
C ILE A 377 5.37 27.14 19.65
N THR A 378 5.03 25.87 19.91
CA THR A 378 3.77 25.27 19.45
C THR A 378 3.13 24.34 20.47
N HIS A 379 1.81 24.21 20.44
CA HIS A 379 1.11 23.13 21.16
C HIS A 379 1.28 21.73 20.52
N ALA A 380 2.00 21.60 19.39
CA ALA A 380 2.18 20.36 18.63
C ALA A 380 0.88 19.69 18.11
N GLY A 381 -0.21 20.44 17.91
CA GLY A 381 -1.39 19.94 17.19
C GLY A 381 -1.09 19.67 15.70
N LYS A 382 -1.58 18.55 15.16
CA LYS A 382 -1.18 17.98 13.86
C LYS A 382 -1.11 18.96 12.68
N GLY A 383 -2.05 19.91 12.56
CA GLY A 383 -2.05 20.91 11.46
C GLY A 383 -0.78 21.78 11.45
N GLY A 384 -0.50 22.46 12.56
CA GLY A 384 0.68 23.32 12.70
C GLY A 384 2.00 22.54 12.64
N VAL A 385 2.01 21.29 13.12
CA VAL A 385 3.17 20.39 12.94
C VAL A 385 3.42 20.11 11.46
N ALA A 386 2.37 19.83 10.67
CA ALA A 386 2.49 19.59 9.23
C ALA A 386 2.90 20.86 8.45
N GLU A 387 2.44 22.05 8.84
CA GLU A 387 2.87 23.33 8.26
C GLU A 387 4.37 23.59 8.51
N ALA A 388 4.83 23.43 9.74
CA ALA A 388 6.25 23.62 10.08
C ALA A 388 7.16 22.52 9.49
N GLN A 389 6.67 21.29 9.41
CA GLN A 389 7.31 20.19 8.67
C GLN A 389 7.43 20.49 7.18
N TYR A 390 6.40 21.08 6.55
CA TYR A 390 6.43 21.45 5.15
C TYR A 390 7.45 22.57 4.90
N HIS A 391 7.47 23.63 5.70
CA HIS A 391 8.39 24.77 5.50
C HIS A 391 9.80 24.57 6.04
N GLY A 392 10.02 23.55 6.88
CA GLY A 392 11.34 23.27 7.47
C GLY A 392 11.69 24.18 8.66
N VAL A 393 10.71 24.46 9.52
CA VAL A 393 10.87 25.29 10.73
C VAL A 393 10.96 24.40 11.99
N PRO A 394 12.11 24.35 12.69
CA PRO A 394 12.26 23.64 13.97
C PRO A 394 11.23 24.04 15.02
N MET A 395 10.90 23.11 15.92
CA MET A 395 9.80 23.29 16.87
C MET A 395 10.21 23.09 18.34
N LEU A 396 9.61 23.91 19.21
CA LEU A 396 9.61 23.72 20.67
C LEU A 396 8.16 23.54 21.13
N ALA A 397 7.82 22.36 21.64
CA ALA A 397 6.44 22.00 21.94
C ALA A 397 6.08 22.16 23.42
N LEU A 398 4.91 22.76 23.65
CA LEU A 398 4.22 22.88 24.94
C LEU A 398 2.85 22.16 24.82
N PRO A 399 2.82 20.81 24.84
CA PRO A 399 1.60 20.03 24.62
C PRO A 399 0.63 20.15 25.79
N ILE A 400 -0.67 20.28 25.48
CA ILE A 400 -1.73 20.56 26.45
C ILE A 400 -2.71 19.39 26.60
N PHE A 401 -3.22 18.82 25.49
CA PHE A 401 -4.19 17.73 25.52
C PHE A 401 -4.22 16.89 24.23
N GLY A 402 -4.91 15.74 24.26
CA GLY A 402 -5.20 14.95 23.06
C GLY A 402 -3.97 14.28 22.42
N ASP A 403 -3.81 14.46 21.11
CA ASP A 403 -2.73 13.92 20.28
C ASP A 403 -1.38 14.63 20.48
N GLN A 404 -1.43 15.88 20.93
CA GLN A 404 -0.32 16.84 21.02
C GLN A 404 0.96 16.27 21.63
N GLN A 405 0.87 15.61 22.79
CA GLN A 405 2.03 15.01 23.46
C GLN A 405 2.66 13.88 22.63
N GLY A 406 1.85 13.09 21.93
CA GLY A 406 2.34 12.04 21.03
C GLY A 406 3.01 12.60 19.78
N ASN A 407 2.48 13.70 19.22
CA ASN A 407 3.11 14.39 18.10
C ASN A 407 4.44 15.02 18.54
N ALA A 408 4.47 15.63 19.73
CA ALA A 408 5.66 16.23 20.33
C ALA A 408 6.76 15.19 20.62
N GLU A 409 6.40 13.99 21.10
CA GLU A 409 7.36 12.91 21.30
C GLU A 409 7.93 12.40 19.96
N ILE A 410 7.09 12.23 18.92
CA ILE A 410 7.54 11.86 17.56
C ILE A 410 8.50 12.92 17.00
N MET A 411 8.14 14.20 17.11
CA MET A 411 8.97 15.35 16.70
C MET A 411 10.34 15.34 17.39
N THR A 412 10.38 15.12 18.71
CA THR A 412 11.63 15.04 19.47
C THR A 412 12.47 13.82 19.10
N LYS A 413 11.88 12.62 18.94
CA LYS A 413 12.63 11.43 18.47
C LYS A 413 13.14 11.55 17.04
N SER A 414 12.44 12.32 16.21
CA SER A 414 12.81 12.60 14.82
C SER A 414 13.88 13.70 14.69
N GLY A 415 14.34 14.29 15.80
CA GLY A 415 15.48 15.22 15.80
C GLY A 415 15.18 16.61 15.23
N PHE A 416 13.91 17.02 15.08
CA PHE A 416 13.52 18.34 14.58
C PHE A 416 12.79 19.23 15.61
N GLY A 417 12.85 18.86 16.89
CA GLY A 417 12.39 19.70 17.98
C GLY A 417 12.64 19.14 19.38
N ARG A 418 12.10 19.84 20.38
CA ARG A 418 12.03 19.40 21.79
C ARG A 418 10.64 19.68 22.38
N TRP A 419 10.29 19.09 23.51
CA TRP A 419 9.03 19.40 24.22
C TRP A 419 9.22 19.53 25.73
N LEU A 420 8.42 20.40 26.37
CA LEU A 420 8.47 20.70 27.81
C LEU A 420 7.07 20.55 28.43
N ASP A 421 6.97 20.07 29.67
CA ASP A 421 5.69 20.00 30.40
C ASP A 421 5.33 21.40 30.93
N MET A 422 4.27 21.99 30.38
CA MET A 422 3.80 23.33 30.75
C MET A 422 3.37 23.44 32.23
N HIS A 423 3.07 22.32 32.91
CA HIS A 423 2.72 22.32 34.33
C HIS A 423 3.93 22.38 35.28
N THR A 424 5.15 22.18 34.77
CA THR A 424 6.40 22.26 35.55
C THR A 424 7.44 23.20 34.94
N LEU A 425 7.08 23.93 33.88
CA LEU A 425 7.96 24.78 33.09
C LEU A 425 8.58 25.91 33.93
N THR A 426 9.92 25.92 34.04
CA THR A 426 10.64 27.09 34.56
C THR A 426 11.10 28.02 33.42
N ALA A 427 11.32 29.30 33.74
CA ALA A 427 11.90 30.27 32.79
C ALA A 427 13.28 29.80 32.27
N LYS A 428 14.10 29.23 33.15
CA LYS A 428 15.41 28.69 32.78
C LYS A 428 15.30 27.56 31.75
N GLU A 429 14.43 26.58 31.96
CA GLU A 429 14.26 25.47 31.00
C GLU A 429 13.71 25.95 29.65
N LEU A 430 12.84 26.96 29.66
CA LEU A 430 12.32 27.59 28.45
C LEU A 430 13.45 28.27 27.66
N GLU A 431 14.27 29.07 28.34
CA GLU A 431 15.43 29.78 27.78
C GLU A 431 16.45 28.79 27.20
N GLU A 432 16.94 27.82 28.00
CA GLU A 432 17.92 26.82 27.59
C GLU A 432 17.45 26.00 26.37
N ASN A 433 16.15 25.67 26.26
CA ASN A 433 15.63 24.90 25.12
C ASN A 433 15.25 25.76 23.91
N ILE A 434 15.03 27.07 24.05
CA ILE A 434 14.92 28.00 22.92
C ILE A 434 16.30 28.17 22.27
N HIS A 435 17.33 28.46 23.07
CA HIS A 435 18.71 28.61 22.59
C HIS A 435 19.20 27.34 21.89
N GLU A 436 19.07 26.17 22.54
CA GLU A 436 19.43 24.88 21.95
C GLU A 436 18.74 24.61 20.59
N VAL A 437 17.46 24.92 20.41
CA VAL A 437 16.76 24.65 19.13
C VAL A 437 17.10 25.67 18.04
N LEU A 438 17.51 26.88 18.41
CA LEU A 438 17.97 27.94 17.49
C LEU A 438 19.43 27.77 17.07
N GLU A 439 20.32 27.41 18.01
CA GLU A 439 21.77 27.44 17.85
C GLU A 439 22.33 26.09 17.38
N ASN A 440 21.72 24.96 17.74
CA ASN A 440 22.15 23.63 17.30
C ASN A 440 21.65 23.37 15.86
N PRO A 441 22.52 23.37 14.84
CA PRO A 441 22.10 23.29 13.43
C PRO A 441 21.42 21.97 13.07
N SER A 442 21.62 20.91 13.87
CA SER A 442 21.05 19.59 13.60
C SER A 442 19.52 19.61 13.52
N TYR A 443 18.83 20.47 14.28
CA TYR A 443 17.39 20.63 14.20
C TYR A 443 16.94 21.19 12.84
N ARG A 444 17.58 22.25 12.37
CA ARG A 444 17.26 22.90 11.08
C ARG A 444 17.66 22.03 9.89
N GLU A 445 18.79 21.34 9.96
CA GLU A 445 19.19 20.36 8.95
C GLU A 445 18.22 19.18 8.85
N THR A 446 17.81 18.62 9.99
CA THR A 446 16.97 17.41 10.03
C THR A 446 15.57 17.72 9.53
N ILE A 447 15.00 18.87 9.89
CA ILE A 447 13.70 19.28 9.34
C ILE A 447 13.79 19.77 7.89
N GLY A 448 14.92 20.30 7.43
CA GLY A 448 15.14 20.61 6.01
C GLY A 448 15.15 19.35 5.13
N LYS A 449 15.79 18.28 5.62
CA LYS A 449 15.74 16.94 5.01
C LYS A 449 14.31 16.39 5.02
N PHE A 450 13.58 16.54 6.13
CA PHE A 450 12.16 16.16 6.24
C PHE A 450 11.27 16.92 5.24
N SER A 451 11.37 18.26 5.19
CA SER A 451 10.62 19.14 4.28
C SER A 451 10.81 18.75 2.81
N THR A 452 12.07 18.48 2.42
CA THR A 452 12.42 18.02 1.08
C THR A 452 11.73 16.69 0.75
N LEU A 453 11.80 15.71 1.66
CA LEU A 453 11.13 14.42 1.52
C LEU A 453 9.59 14.53 1.55
N TYR A 454 9.03 15.48 2.30
CA TYR A 454 7.59 15.73 2.36
C TYR A 454 7.05 16.24 1.03
N ARG A 455 7.87 17.04 0.31
CA ARG A 455 7.54 17.68 -0.97
C ARG A 455 7.86 16.81 -2.19
N ASP A 456 8.80 15.86 -2.11
CA ASP A 456 9.12 14.92 -3.20
C ASP A 456 8.04 13.82 -3.31
N ARG A 457 6.95 14.15 -4.02
CA ARG A 457 5.80 13.27 -4.32
C ARG A 457 5.28 13.52 -5.75
N PRO A 458 4.71 12.52 -6.45
CA PRO A 458 4.36 12.65 -7.87
C PRO A 458 3.15 13.56 -8.17
N LEU A 459 2.28 13.79 -7.17
CA LEU A 459 1.20 14.78 -7.20
C LEU A 459 1.20 15.55 -5.88
N THR A 460 0.89 16.84 -5.91
CA THR A 460 0.67 17.60 -4.67
C THR A 460 -0.59 17.10 -3.94
N ALA A 461 -0.74 17.45 -2.67
CA ALA A 461 -1.96 17.14 -1.91
C ALA A 461 -3.21 17.73 -2.59
N ARG A 462 -3.09 18.90 -3.23
CA ARG A 462 -4.18 19.60 -3.92
C ARG A 462 -4.54 18.91 -5.23
N GLN A 463 -3.55 18.61 -6.08
CA GLN A 463 -3.74 17.83 -7.30
C GLN A 463 -4.38 16.47 -7.03
N SER A 464 -3.97 15.81 -5.94
CA SER A 464 -4.54 14.54 -5.50
C SER A 464 -6.01 14.66 -5.09
N VAL A 465 -6.40 15.73 -4.37
CA VAL A 465 -7.81 16.01 -4.03
C VAL A 465 -8.66 16.17 -5.29
N VAL A 466 -8.22 16.99 -6.26
CA VAL A 466 -8.99 17.25 -7.49
C VAL A 466 -9.13 15.96 -8.30
N TYR A 467 -8.01 15.35 -8.71
CA TYR A 467 -8.01 14.17 -9.58
C TYR A 467 -8.89 13.04 -9.04
N TRP A 468 -8.75 12.71 -7.75
CA TRP A 468 -9.49 11.59 -7.16
C TRP A 468 -10.96 11.93 -6.87
N THR A 469 -11.29 13.20 -6.61
CA THR A 469 -12.70 13.65 -6.52
C THR A 469 -13.39 13.59 -7.87
N GLU A 470 -12.76 14.09 -8.93
CA GLU A 470 -13.25 13.94 -10.29
C GLU A 470 -13.39 12.48 -10.69
N TYR A 471 -12.43 11.61 -10.32
CA TYR A 471 -12.50 10.18 -10.62
C TYR A 471 -13.73 9.52 -9.96
N VAL A 472 -14.10 9.93 -8.74
CA VAL A 472 -15.36 9.49 -8.11
C VAL A 472 -16.59 9.97 -8.89
N LEU A 473 -16.58 11.20 -9.42
CA LEU A 473 -17.65 11.74 -10.25
C LEU A 473 -17.74 11.01 -11.62
N ARG A 474 -16.60 10.88 -12.34
CA ARG A 474 -16.48 10.16 -13.63
C ARG A 474 -16.98 8.72 -13.55
N HIS A 475 -16.68 8.02 -12.44
CA HIS A 475 -17.04 6.61 -12.23
C HIS A 475 -18.22 6.42 -11.25
N GLN A 476 -19.08 7.43 -11.06
CA GLN A 476 -20.35 7.34 -10.32
C GLN A 476 -20.22 6.64 -8.95
N GLY A 477 -19.21 7.04 -8.17
CA GLY A 477 -18.87 6.46 -6.87
C GLY A 477 -17.62 5.56 -6.85
N ALA A 478 -17.05 5.23 -8.01
CA ALA A 478 -15.78 4.51 -8.17
C ALA A 478 -15.65 3.19 -7.36
N TYR A 479 -16.76 2.47 -7.16
CA TYR A 479 -16.83 1.31 -6.28
C TYR A 479 -15.96 0.11 -6.70
N HIS A 480 -15.42 0.11 -7.92
CA HIS A 480 -14.39 -0.85 -8.36
C HIS A 480 -13.05 -0.72 -7.62
N LEU A 481 -12.80 0.41 -6.94
CA LEU A 481 -11.65 0.58 -6.05
C LEU A 481 -11.76 -0.20 -4.73
N GLN A 482 -12.93 -0.77 -4.41
CA GLN A 482 -13.19 -1.33 -3.09
C GLN A 482 -12.43 -2.62 -2.77
N SER A 483 -11.91 -2.68 -1.54
CA SER A 483 -11.31 -3.89 -1.00
C SER A 483 -12.36 -4.99 -0.80
N PRO A 484 -12.17 -6.21 -1.34
CA PRO A 484 -13.07 -7.34 -1.08
C PRO A 484 -13.25 -7.64 0.42
N LEU A 485 -12.29 -7.21 1.25
CA LEU A 485 -12.29 -7.35 2.71
C LEU A 485 -13.53 -6.74 3.37
N ILE A 486 -14.05 -5.61 2.88
CA ILE A 486 -15.22 -4.92 3.48
C ILE A 486 -16.54 -5.66 3.21
N HIS A 487 -16.54 -6.54 2.20
CA HIS A 487 -17.66 -7.39 1.80
C HIS A 487 -17.58 -8.81 2.42
N MET A 488 -16.61 -9.05 3.32
CA MET A 488 -16.41 -10.33 4.01
C MET A 488 -16.72 -10.22 5.50
N ASP A 489 -17.55 -11.14 6.00
CA ASP A 489 -17.83 -11.33 7.43
C ASP A 489 -16.59 -11.80 8.22
N PHE A 490 -16.70 -11.83 9.55
CA PHE A 490 -15.58 -12.19 10.44
C PHE A 490 -15.06 -13.63 10.25
N ILE A 491 -15.92 -14.60 9.94
CA ILE A 491 -15.53 -16.01 9.73
C ILE A 491 -14.78 -16.13 8.40
N ALA A 492 -15.37 -15.60 7.33
CA ALA A 492 -14.79 -15.57 5.99
C ALA A 492 -13.46 -14.80 5.95
N ARG A 493 -13.39 -13.64 6.59
CA ARG A 493 -12.20 -12.78 6.66
C ARG A 493 -11.02 -13.48 7.33
N ASN A 494 -11.28 -14.25 8.39
CA ASN A 494 -10.23 -14.94 9.14
C ASN A 494 -10.06 -16.43 8.72
N ASN A 495 -10.70 -16.89 7.64
CA ASN A 495 -10.68 -18.28 7.18
C ASN A 495 -11.08 -19.31 8.28
N ILE A 496 -11.87 -18.91 9.28
CA ILE A 496 -12.18 -19.75 10.46
C ILE A 496 -12.96 -21.02 10.04
N ASP A 497 -13.81 -20.89 9.03
CA ASP A 497 -14.50 -22.00 8.35
C ASP A 497 -13.53 -22.97 7.65
N VAL A 498 -12.58 -22.44 6.89
CA VAL A 498 -11.54 -23.21 6.18
C VAL A 498 -10.66 -23.96 7.19
N PHE A 499 -10.19 -23.29 8.24
CA PHE A 499 -9.42 -23.92 9.32
C PHE A 499 -10.24 -24.98 10.08
N GLY A 500 -11.52 -24.74 10.34
CA GLY A 500 -12.42 -25.70 10.99
C GLY A 500 -12.58 -27.00 10.18
N VAL A 501 -12.76 -26.90 8.85
CA VAL A 501 -12.84 -28.07 7.97
C VAL A 501 -11.51 -28.82 7.91
N ILE A 502 -10.37 -28.12 7.83
CA ILE A 502 -9.03 -28.74 7.83
C ILE A 502 -8.77 -29.47 9.14
N LEU A 503 -9.14 -28.87 10.29
CA LEU A 503 -9.01 -29.50 11.61
C LEU A 503 -9.88 -30.75 11.73
N LEU A 504 -11.13 -30.70 11.24
CA LEU A 504 -12.04 -31.84 11.23
C LEU A 504 -11.50 -33.00 10.39
N VAL A 505 -11.04 -32.73 9.16
CA VAL A 505 -10.43 -33.74 8.29
C VAL A 505 -9.16 -34.32 8.93
N SER A 506 -8.32 -33.49 9.53
CA SER A 506 -7.10 -33.91 10.23
C SER A 506 -7.42 -34.82 11.43
N LEU A 507 -8.48 -34.51 12.19
CA LEU A 507 -8.93 -35.32 13.31
C LEU A 507 -9.50 -36.68 12.86
N VAL A 508 -10.29 -36.71 11.77
CA VAL A 508 -10.78 -37.97 11.17
C VAL A 508 -9.61 -38.81 10.67
N LEU A 509 -8.64 -38.23 9.97
CA LEU A 509 -7.42 -38.94 9.51
C LEU A 509 -6.60 -39.47 10.69
N LEU A 510 -6.44 -38.70 11.77
CA LEU A 510 -5.76 -39.14 12.98
C LEU A 510 -6.50 -40.31 13.67
N ILE A 511 -7.84 -40.25 13.75
CA ILE A 511 -8.66 -41.35 14.27
C ILE A 511 -8.51 -42.60 13.40
N LEU A 512 -8.56 -42.47 12.07
CA LEU A 512 -8.34 -43.56 11.13
C LEU A 512 -6.94 -44.16 11.28
N LEU A 513 -5.89 -43.34 11.39
CA LEU A 513 -4.52 -43.80 11.65
C LEU A 513 -4.42 -44.55 12.99
N ILE A 514 -5.07 -44.06 14.05
CA ILE A 514 -5.10 -44.75 15.36
C ILE A 514 -5.87 -46.09 15.27
N VAL A 515 -6.96 -46.16 14.49
CA VAL A 515 -7.72 -47.39 14.27
C VAL A 515 -6.92 -48.40 13.45
N ILE A 516 -6.29 -47.96 12.36
CA ILE A 516 -5.40 -48.77 11.51
C ILE A 516 -4.20 -49.26 12.32
N PHE A 517 -3.56 -48.40 13.12
CA PHE A 517 -2.46 -48.78 14.01
C PHE A 517 -2.92 -49.81 15.04
N LYS A 518 -4.08 -49.62 15.69
CA LYS A 518 -4.65 -50.62 16.62
C LYS A 518 -4.98 -51.95 15.92
N PHE A 519 -5.44 -51.93 14.66
CA PHE A 519 -5.73 -53.12 13.87
C PHE A 519 -4.46 -53.87 13.46
N LEU A 520 -3.46 -53.15 12.93
CA LEU A 520 -2.15 -53.69 12.57
C LEU A 520 -1.42 -54.23 13.81
N PHE A 521 -1.41 -53.49 14.92
CA PHE A 521 -0.83 -53.95 16.19
C PHE A 521 -1.53 -55.22 16.69
N ARG A 522 -2.87 -55.31 16.61
CA ARG A 522 -3.61 -56.56 16.92
C ARG A 522 -3.22 -57.71 16.01
N LYS A 523 -3.09 -57.50 14.69
CA LYS A 523 -2.62 -58.55 13.76
C LYS A 523 -1.18 -58.98 14.07
N ILE A 524 -0.26 -58.04 14.24
CA ILE A 524 1.15 -58.32 14.56
C ILE A 524 1.27 -59.06 15.89
N PHE A 525 0.55 -58.64 16.93
CA PHE A 525 0.54 -59.29 18.24
C PHE A 525 -0.03 -60.73 18.17
N ASN A 526 -1.03 -60.97 17.31
CA ASN A 526 -1.55 -62.31 17.06
C ASN A 526 -0.57 -63.19 16.24
N VAL A 527 0.19 -62.62 15.30
CA VAL A 527 1.25 -63.33 14.56
C VAL A 527 2.44 -63.66 15.47
N VAL A 528 2.86 -62.72 16.32
CA VAL A 528 3.94 -62.92 17.31
C VAL A 528 3.56 -63.95 18.37
N ARG A 529 2.27 -64.06 18.73
CA ARG A 529 1.75 -65.18 19.55
C ARG A 529 1.77 -66.55 18.85
N GLY A 530 2.00 -66.60 17.55
CA GLY A 530 2.16 -67.86 16.79
C GLY A 530 3.53 -68.52 16.95
N TYR A 531 4.53 -67.83 17.52
CA TYR A 531 5.88 -68.36 17.74
C TYR A 531 6.30 -68.23 19.20
N SER A 532 6.53 -69.39 19.84
CA SER A 532 7.34 -69.47 21.05
C SER A 532 8.25 -70.69 20.97
N TYR A 533 9.54 -70.54 21.26
CA TYR A 533 10.32 -71.53 22.00
C TYR A 533 11.60 -70.90 22.61
N GLN A 534 12.10 -71.57 23.64
CA GLN A 534 13.06 -71.19 24.69
C GLN A 534 14.49 -70.75 24.25
N GLY A 535 15.26 -70.04 25.11
CA GLY A 535 16.72 -69.88 24.85
C GLY A 535 17.64 -68.92 25.67
N LYS A 536 17.73 -69.04 27.01
CA LYS A 536 18.89 -68.69 27.91
C LYS A 536 19.76 -67.38 27.76
N THR A 537 19.76 -66.58 28.85
CA THR A 537 20.91 -65.89 29.56
C THR A 537 21.86 -64.85 28.90
N LEU A 538 21.78 -63.57 29.36
CA LEU A 538 22.77 -62.69 30.08
C LEU A 538 24.26 -62.55 29.60
N PRO A 539 25.05 -61.47 29.96
CA PRO A 539 24.81 -60.30 30.86
C PRO A 539 25.41 -58.88 30.45
N VAL A 540 25.32 -57.89 31.37
CA VAL A 540 26.18 -56.66 31.59
C VAL A 540 25.87 -55.28 30.95
N LYS A 541 25.49 -54.33 31.84
CA LYS A 541 25.78 -52.87 32.02
C LYS A 541 26.35 -51.98 30.87
N PHE A 542 25.86 -50.73 30.82
CA PHE A 542 26.56 -49.46 31.20
C PHE A 542 25.51 -48.31 31.17
N LYS A 543 25.73 -47.07 31.66
CA LYS A 543 25.98 -46.47 33.00
C LYS A 543 25.63 -44.97 32.85
N ARG A 544 25.29 -44.24 33.93
CA ARG A 544 24.87 -42.82 33.94
C ARG A 544 25.97 -41.93 34.56
N THR A 545 26.12 -40.66 34.17
CA THR A 545 27.01 -39.68 34.86
C THR A 545 26.63 -38.21 34.55
N GLU A 546 27.19 -37.24 35.30
CA GLU A 546 26.80 -35.82 35.32
C GLU A 546 28.01 -34.85 35.15
N LEU A 547 27.69 -33.57 34.91
CA LEU A 547 28.39 -32.28 35.19
C LEU A 547 29.84 -32.24 35.77
N VAL A 548 30.63 -31.22 35.36
CA VAL A 548 31.07 -30.02 36.17
C VAL A 548 32.09 -29.12 35.40
N MET A 549 32.24 -27.84 35.82
CA MET A 549 33.11 -26.75 35.27
C MET A 549 34.60 -26.80 35.78
N THR A 550 35.57 -25.86 35.63
CA THR A 550 35.71 -24.42 35.21
C THR A 550 37.14 -24.19 34.60
N GLN A 551 38.03 -23.16 34.71
CA GLN A 551 38.30 -21.77 35.28
C GLN A 551 39.64 -21.26 34.60
N ILE A 552 40.25 -20.05 34.71
CA ILE A 552 39.86 -18.61 34.62
C ILE A 552 41.14 -17.71 34.47
N ARG A 553 41.15 -16.61 33.68
CA ARG A 553 42.04 -15.37 33.73
C ARG A 553 41.67 -14.43 32.53
N ARG A 554 41.51 -13.08 32.57
CA ARG A 554 42.09 -11.88 33.26
C ARG A 554 43.42 -11.36 32.66
N SER A 555 43.69 -10.05 32.45
CA SER A 555 42.90 -8.78 32.42
C SER A 555 43.78 -7.53 32.08
N SER A 556 43.20 -6.30 31.95
CA SER A 556 43.83 -4.92 31.96
C SER A 556 44.48 -4.37 30.65
N TRP A 557 44.64 -3.05 30.37
CA TRP A 557 43.80 -1.82 30.57
C TRP A 557 44.35 -0.60 29.75
N LEU A 558 43.47 0.36 29.41
CA LEU A 558 43.62 1.79 28.96
C LEU A 558 44.72 2.30 27.97
N GLY A 559 44.33 3.30 27.16
CA GLY A 559 45.21 4.21 26.39
C GLY A 559 44.40 5.11 25.42
N CYS A 560 44.66 6.43 25.33
CA CYS A 560 43.81 7.41 24.64
C CYS A 560 44.56 8.21 23.55
N SER A 561 43.85 8.72 22.53
CA SER A 561 43.78 10.16 22.13
C SER A 561 43.17 10.39 20.73
N LEU A 562 42.79 11.64 20.44
CA LEU A 562 42.21 12.11 19.16
C LEU A 562 43.27 12.73 18.24
N GLY A 563 43.01 12.71 16.92
CA GLY A 563 43.67 13.60 15.95
C GLY A 563 43.39 13.18 14.50
N GLY A 564 42.85 14.07 13.65
CA GLY A 564 42.66 13.80 12.22
C GLY A 564 41.27 14.08 11.61
N LEU A 565 40.44 14.93 12.23
CA LEU A 565 39.25 15.50 11.59
C LEU A 565 39.66 16.78 10.83
N LEU A 566 38.94 17.12 9.75
CA LEU A 566 39.19 18.22 8.79
C LEU A 566 40.42 18.07 7.88
N VAL A 567 40.14 17.96 6.57
CA VAL A 567 40.84 18.61 5.43
C VAL A 567 40.13 18.23 4.12
N ALA A 568 39.70 16.98 3.96
CA ALA A 568 39.06 16.45 2.75
C ALA A 568 37.59 16.90 2.52
N LEU A 569 37.09 17.90 3.25
CA LEU A 569 35.69 18.32 3.26
C LEU A 569 35.42 19.67 2.56
N LEU A 570 36.44 20.33 1.99
CA LEU A 570 36.35 21.72 1.48
C LEU A 570 36.88 21.89 0.04
N ALA A 571 36.60 20.93 -0.85
CA ALA A 571 37.06 20.98 -2.24
C ALA A 571 36.06 20.52 -3.33
N LEU A 572 34.77 20.31 -2.97
CA LEU A 572 33.71 19.89 -3.90
C LEU A 572 32.40 20.66 -3.67
N GLN A 573 32.43 21.97 -3.90
CA GLN A 573 31.23 22.78 -4.16
C GLN A 573 31.47 23.66 -5.40
N SER A 574 30.39 24.04 -6.08
CA SER A 574 30.38 24.79 -7.35
C SER A 574 31.13 24.14 -8.54
N MET A 575 30.56 23.08 -9.09
CA MET A 575 30.56 22.89 -10.56
C MET A 575 29.11 22.94 -11.06
N PRO A 576 28.84 23.57 -12.23
CA PRO A 576 27.49 23.65 -12.78
C PRO A 576 27.03 22.25 -13.20
N GLN A 577 25.83 21.87 -12.78
CA GLN A 577 25.32 20.51 -12.96
C GLN A 577 24.82 20.31 -14.39
N GLY A 578 25.72 19.87 -15.28
CA GLY A 578 25.32 19.21 -16.51
C GLY A 578 24.50 17.95 -16.17
N THR A 579 23.34 17.79 -16.80
CA THR A 579 22.44 16.67 -16.52
C THR A 579 22.92 15.39 -17.20
N GLU A 580 23.98 14.79 -16.67
CA GLU A 580 24.41 13.44 -17.05
C GLU A 580 23.37 12.40 -16.61
N GLY A 581 22.96 11.53 -17.53
CA GLY A 581 21.97 10.49 -17.24
C GLY A 581 22.56 9.35 -16.41
N SER A 582 21.90 9.01 -15.29
CA SER A 582 22.33 7.94 -14.38
C SER A 582 22.62 6.62 -15.09
N ASN A 583 23.58 5.86 -14.57
CA ASN A 583 24.06 4.59 -15.09
C ASN A 583 23.23 3.44 -14.50
N ILE A 584 22.46 2.76 -15.34
CA ILE A 584 21.45 1.78 -14.91
C ILE A 584 21.81 0.40 -15.46
N LEU A 585 21.84 -0.62 -14.59
CA LEU A 585 22.13 -2.01 -14.98
C LEU A 585 20.88 -2.89 -14.84
N GLY A 586 20.35 -3.36 -15.96
CA GLY A 586 19.34 -4.44 -16.00
C GLY A 586 19.99 -5.82 -16.05
N VAL A 587 19.64 -6.71 -15.12
CA VAL A 587 20.12 -8.10 -15.09
C VAL A 587 18.93 -9.05 -15.20
N PHE A 588 18.76 -9.64 -16.38
CA PHE A 588 17.57 -10.38 -16.78
C PHE A 588 17.93 -11.80 -17.22
N THR A 589 18.24 -12.65 -16.24
CA THR A 589 18.69 -14.03 -16.45
C THR A 589 17.56 -14.99 -16.88
N SER A 590 16.29 -14.61 -16.68
CA SER A 590 15.13 -15.45 -16.96
C SER A 590 14.97 -15.76 -18.45
N HIS A 591 15.03 -17.05 -18.80
CA HIS A 591 14.84 -17.56 -20.17
C HIS A 591 13.36 -17.50 -20.66
N SER A 592 12.61 -16.48 -20.25
CA SER A 592 11.20 -16.27 -20.61
C SER A 592 11.06 -15.05 -21.54
N PRO A 593 10.81 -15.22 -22.85
CA PRO A 593 10.74 -14.11 -23.80
C PRO A 593 9.64 -13.09 -23.48
N SER A 594 8.54 -13.52 -22.85
CA SER A 594 7.45 -12.64 -22.42
C SER A 594 7.84 -11.78 -21.21
N HIS A 595 8.62 -12.32 -20.27
CA HIS A 595 9.11 -11.55 -19.11
C HIS A 595 10.14 -10.52 -19.56
N PHE A 596 11.05 -10.93 -20.45
CA PHE A 596 12.10 -10.06 -20.97
C PHE A 596 11.57 -8.89 -21.81
N ILE A 597 10.43 -9.05 -22.51
CA ILE A 597 9.72 -7.93 -23.15
C ILE A 597 9.31 -6.86 -22.11
N VAL A 598 8.77 -7.26 -20.95
CA VAL A 598 8.40 -6.33 -19.87
C VAL A 598 9.64 -5.64 -19.31
N HIS A 599 10.67 -6.41 -18.95
CA HIS A 599 11.93 -5.88 -18.43
C HIS A 599 12.58 -4.88 -19.41
N MET A 600 12.60 -5.20 -20.71
CA MET A 600 13.13 -4.31 -21.75
C MET A 600 12.27 -3.07 -21.99
N SER A 601 10.96 -3.11 -21.71
CA SER A 601 10.09 -1.93 -21.87
C SER A 601 10.38 -0.88 -20.80
N ILE A 602 10.69 -1.31 -19.58
CA ILE A 602 11.21 -0.44 -18.50
C ILE A 602 12.57 0.15 -18.91
N MET A 603 13.51 -0.69 -19.37
CA MET A 603 14.85 -0.23 -19.77
C MET A 603 14.82 0.70 -20.98
N LYS A 604 13.93 0.47 -21.95
CA LYS A 604 13.66 1.35 -23.09
C LYS A 604 13.17 2.71 -22.59
N THR A 605 12.19 2.74 -21.69
CA THR A 605 11.64 3.96 -21.10
C THR A 605 12.74 4.82 -20.45
N LEU A 606 13.63 4.19 -19.67
CA LEU A 606 14.75 4.88 -19.01
C LEU A 606 15.81 5.37 -20.02
N ALA A 607 16.10 4.59 -21.06
CA ALA A 607 17.03 4.98 -22.12
C ALA A 607 16.47 6.10 -23.04
N GLU A 608 15.15 6.19 -23.18
CA GLU A 608 14.46 7.29 -23.89
C GLU A 608 14.37 8.57 -23.05
N LYS A 609 14.32 8.44 -21.71
CA LYS A 609 14.47 9.54 -20.76
C LYS A 609 15.91 10.12 -20.71
N GLY A 610 16.90 9.37 -21.21
CA GLY A 610 18.29 9.80 -21.33
C GLY A 610 19.29 9.12 -20.39
N HIS A 611 18.89 8.07 -19.66
CA HIS A 611 19.80 7.32 -18.79
C HIS A 611 20.78 6.43 -19.58
N ASN A 612 21.96 6.20 -19.01
CA ASN A 612 22.99 5.30 -19.54
C ASN A 612 22.65 3.85 -19.17
N VAL A 613 21.91 3.15 -20.02
CA VAL A 613 21.37 1.81 -19.70
C VAL A 613 22.26 0.69 -20.26
N THR A 614 22.71 -0.21 -19.39
CA THR A 614 23.32 -1.50 -19.75
C THR A 614 22.36 -2.63 -19.39
N VAL A 615 22.22 -3.63 -20.26
CA VAL A 615 21.39 -4.82 -20.04
C VAL A 615 22.17 -6.10 -20.26
N VAL A 616 22.21 -6.94 -19.23
CA VAL A 616 22.66 -8.34 -19.28
C VAL A 616 21.43 -9.23 -19.43
N SER A 617 21.43 -10.13 -20.40
CA SER A 617 20.29 -11.00 -20.69
C SER A 617 20.70 -12.35 -21.24
N SER A 618 19.89 -13.38 -20.97
CA SER A 618 20.13 -14.75 -21.45
C SER A 618 19.58 -15.04 -22.86
N MET A 619 19.05 -14.02 -23.54
CA MET A 619 18.59 -14.10 -24.94
C MET A 619 18.67 -12.74 -25.64
N PRO A 620 18.64 -12.67 -26.98
CA PRO A 620 18.58 -11.40 -27.70
C PRO A 620 17.27 -10.61 -27.42
N PRO A 621 17.34 -9.29 -27.22
CA PRO A 621 16.18 -8.43 -26.97
C PRO A 621 15.26 -8.29 -28.19
N LYS A 622 13.95 -8.20 -27.94
CA LYS A 622 12.93 -7.91 -28.97
C LYS A 622 12.42 -6.48 -28.94
N VAL A 623 12.32 -5.90 -27.74
CA VAL A 623 12.19 -4.45 -27.52
C VAL A 623 13.62 -3.92 -27.39
N THR A 624 13.99 -2.94 -28.22
CA THR A 624 15.35 -2.40 -28.29
C THR A 624 15.33 -0.87 -28.30
N HIS A 625 16.45 -0.24 -27.95
CA HIS A 625 16.67 1.19 -28.14
C HIS A 625 18.16 1.44 -28.36
N LYS A 626 18.51 2.40 -29.23
CA LYS A 626 19.90 2.66 -29.68
C LYS A 626 20.89 2.99 -28.56
N SER A 627 20.40 3.53 -27.44
CA SER A 627 21.23 3.92 -26.29
C SER A 627 21.42 2.81 -25.25
N ILE A 628 20.98 1.57 -25.51
CA ILE A 628 21.12 0.45 -24.58
C ILE A 628 22.32 -0.43 -24.96
N LYS A 629 23.29 -0.55 -24.06
CA LYS A 629 24.41 -1.50 -24.18
C LYS A 629 23.91 -2.91 -23.83
N HIS A 630 23.89 -3.82 -24.80
CA HIS A 630 23.44 -5.20 -24.60
C HIS A 630 24.61 -6.18 -24.42
N ILE A 631 24.53 -7.02 -23.39
CA ILE A 631 25.43 -8.15 -23.12
C ILE A 631 24.57 -9.41 -23.10
N VAL A 632 24.73 -10.28 -24.11
CA VAL A 632 23.93 -11.51 -24.24
C VAL A 632 24.76 -12.73 -23.90
N ILE A 633 24.23 -13.56 -23.00
CA ILE A 633 24.87 -14.76 -22.44
C ILE A 633 23.88 -15.92 -22.63
N PRO A 634 23.83 -16.52 -23.83
CA PRO A 634 22.81 -17.52 -24.16
C PRO A 634 23.07 -18.88 -23.49
N LEU A 635 22.03 -19.71 -23.45
CA LEU A 635 22.15 -21.13 -23.11
C LEU A 635 23.02 -21.91 -24.12
N SER A 636 23.51 -23.08 -23.70
CA SER A 636 24.01 -24.08 -24.64
C SER A 636 22.88 -24.64 -25.52
N ALA A 637 23.22 -25.18 -26.68
CA ALA A 637 22.23 -25.80 -27.57
C ALA A 637 21.59 -27.05 -26.92
N GLU A 638 22.35 -27.74 -26.06
CA GLU A 638 21.93 -28.87 -25.25
C GLU A 638 20.89 -28.45 -24.19
N ASP A 639 21.18 -27.37 -23.44
CA ASP A 639 20.25 -26.81 -22.45
C ASP A 639 18.97 -26.27 -23.12
N GLU A 640 19.09 -25.59 -24.27
CA GLU A 640 17.94 -25.11 -25.04
C GLU A 640 17.09 -26.30 -25.55
N LYS A 641 17.71 -27.40 -25.98
CA LYS A 641 16.98 -28.60 -26.38
C LYS A 641 16.20 -29.22 -25.21
N VAL A 642 16.84 -29.41 -24.05
CA VAL A 642 16.17 -29.95 -22.85
C VAL A 642 15.00 -29.07 -22.42
N LEU A 643 15.13 -27.74 -22.56
CA LEU A 643 14.04 -26.79 -22.32
C LEU A 643 12.88 -26.98 -23.31
N ASN A 644 13.15 -27.11 -24.62
CA ASN A 644 12.13 -27.36 -25.63
C ASN A 644 11.42 -28.70 -25.39
N ASP A 645 12.15 -29.78 -25.13
CA ASP A 645 11.60 -31.11 -24.81
C ASP A 645 10.72 -31.07 -23.54
N GLY A 646 11.12 -30.27 -22.53
CA GLY A 646 10.30 -29.98 -21.35
C GLY A 646 8.97 -29.30 -21.69
N MET A 647 9.00 -28.26 -22.54
CA MET A 647 7.78 -27.59 -23.00
C MET A 647 6.87 -28.52 -23.80
N VAL A 648 7.41 -29.36 -24.69
CA VAL A 648 6.64 -30.35 -25.47
C VAL A 648 5.87 -31.32 -24.56
N ASN A 649 6.44 -31.71 -23.42
CA ASN A 649 5.76 -32.54 -22.44
C ASN A 649 4.64 -31.78 -21.70
N MET A 650 4.87 -30.51 -21.33
CA MET A 650 3.85 -29.65 -20.71
C MET A 650 2.64 -29.36 -21.62
N VAL A 651 2.81 -29.42 -22.94
CA VAL A 651 1.71 -29.28 -23.92
C VAL A 651 0.87 -30.56 -24.05
N LYS A 652 1.44 -31.72 -23.72
CA LYS A 652 0.78 -33.04 -23.80
C LYS A 652 0.08 -33.45 -22.50
N GLU A 653 0.58 -33.01 -21.35
CA GLU A 653 -0.08 -33.24 -20.05
C GLU A 653 -1.26 -32.29 -19.83
N LYS A 654 -2.30 -32.75 -19.12
CA LYS A 654 -3.39 -31.84 -18.69
C LYS A 654 -2.85 -30.79 -17.72
N PRO A 655 -3.20 -29.49 -17.86
CA PRO A 655 -2.77 -28.46 -16.91
C PRO A 655 -3.28 -28.77 -15.50
N SER A 656 -2.36 -28.87 -14.55
CA SER A 656 -2.65 -29.08 -13.13
C SER A 656 -1.53 -28.55 -12.24
N ILE A 657 -1.84 -28.27 -10.97
CA ILE A 657 -0.81 -27.83 -10.01
C ILE A 657 0.23 -28.92 -9.74
N TRP A 658 -0.17 -30.20 -9.76
CA TRP A 658 0.75 -31.34 -9.62
C TRP A 658 1.72 -31.46 -10.80
N ASN A 659 1.26 -31.28 -12.03
CA ASN A 659 2.12 -31.31 -13.22
C ASN A 659 3.02 -30.06 -13.27
N THR A 660 2.54 -28.93 -12.72
CA THR A 660 3.36 -27.73 -12.51
C THR A 660 4.48 -28.01 -11.51
N PHE A 661 4.19 -28.64 -10.36
CA PHE A 661 5.22 -29.08 -9.40
C PHE A 661 6.20 -30.10 -10.01
N LYS A 662 5.70 -31.09 -10.76
CA LYS A 662 6.54 -32.06 -11.49
C LYS A 662 7.49 -31.38 -12.48
N SER A 663 7.03 -30.36 -13.19
CA SER A 663 7.87 -29.53 -14.06
C SER A 663 8.86 -28.67 -13.27
N ILE A 664 8.46 -28.11 -12.12
CA ILE A 664 9.33 -27.37 -11.20
C ILE A 664 10.51 -28.22 -10.74
N PHE A 665 10.27 -29.48 -10.36
CA PHE A 665 11.32 -30.44 -9.97
C PHE A 665 12.02 -31.13 -11.15
N SER A 666 11.82 -30.67 -12.39
CA SER A 666 12.51 -31.19 -13.58
C SER A 666 12.94 -30.06 -14.52
N SER A 667 12.18 -29.75 -15.57
CA SER A 667 12.58 -28.78 -16.61
C SER A 667 12.77 -27.34 -16.09
N LEU A 668 11.98 -26.92 -15.09
CA LEU A 668 12.18 -25.60 -14.47
C LEU A 668 13.37 -25.58 -13.50
N ALA A 669 13.77 -26.72 -12.93
CA ALA A 669 14.96 -26.77 -12.07
C ALA A 669 16.21 -26.41 -12.87
N LEU A 670 16.34 -26.93 -14.10
CA LEU A 670 17.40 -26.50 -15.02
C LEU A 670 17.32 -24.99 -15.30
N LEU A 671 16.13 -24.45 -15.55
CA LEU A 671 15.94 -23.01 -15.77
C LEU A 671 16.31 -22.14 -14.56
N ILE A 672 16.09 -22.62 -13.34
CA ILE A 672 16.47 -21.90 -12.12
C ILE A 672 17.99 -21.91 -11.95
N ASP A 673 18.60 -23.08 -12.14
CA ASP A 673 20.02 -23.31 -11.89
C ASP A 673 20.87 -22.59 -12.95
N LYS A 674 20.46 -22.60 -14.22
CA LYS A 674 21.14 -21.90 -15.33
C LYS A 674 21.11 -20.37 -15.22
N GLN A 675 20.30 -19.80 -14.33
CA GLN A 675 20.38 -18.35 -14.03
C GLN A 675 21.61 -17.98 -13.21
N VAL A 676 22.25 -18.93 -12.51
CA VAL A 676 23.49 -18.67 -11.77
C VAL A 676 24.70 -18.65 -12.70
N ASP A 677 24.72 -19.53 -13.72
CA ASP A 677 25.79 -19.62 -14.72
C ASP A 677 25.96 -18.28 -15.48
N VAL A 678 24.88 -17.53 -15.72
CA VAL A 678 24.91 -16.18 -16.34
C VAL A 678 25.67 -15.15 -15.49
N LEU A 679 25.71 -15.33 -14.16
CA LEU A 679 26.46 -14.47 -13.24
C LEU A 679 27.90 -14.96 -13.02
N GLU A 680 28.22 -16.16 -13.48
CA GLU A 680 29.59 -16.69 -13.51
C GLU A 680 30.29 -16.47 -14.86
N ASP A 681 29.58 -16.23 -15.96
CA ASP A 681 30.18 -15.90 -17.27
C ASP A 681 31.10 -14.66 -17.17
N PRO A 682 32.34 -14.71 -17.67
CA PRO A 682 33.32 -13.62 -17.58
C PRO A 682 32.83 -12.25 -18.06
N LYS A 683 31.91 -12.18 -19.04
CA LYS A 683 31.31 -10.92 -19.54
C LYS A 683 30.45 -10.24 -18.47
N PHE A 684 29.82 -11.01 -17.59
CA PHE A 684 29.13 -10.47 -16.42
C PHE A 684 30.13 -10.08 -15.34
N GLN A 685 31.13 -10.93 -15.07
CA GLN A 685 32.14 -10.63 -14.06
C GLN A 685 32.93 -9.34 -14.36
N GLU A 686 33.22 -9.07 -15.63
CA GLU A 686 33.87 -7.83 -16.09
C GLU A 686 33.14 -6.57 -15.57
N LEU A 687 31.81 -6.61 -15.45
CA LEU A 687 31.02 -5.46 -15.00
C LEU A 687 31.40 -5.00 -13.58
N TYR A 688 31.74 -5.91 -12.67
CA TYR A 688 32.17 -5.58 -11.30
C TYR A 688 33.68 -5.69 -11.08
N LEU A 689 34.41 -6.40 -11.95
CA LEU A 689 35.88 -6.48 -11.87
C LEU A 689 36.56 -5.23 -12.45
N ASN A 690 35.98 -4.63 -13.50
CA ASN A 690 36.46 -3.36 -14.06
C ASN A 690 35.94 -2.19 -13.23
N LYS A 691 36.81 -1.62 -12.39
CA LYS A 691 36.54 -0.48 -11.49
C LYS A 691 36.13 0.83 -12.20
N GLY A 692 36.23 0.90 -13.53
CA GLY A 692 35.70 2.00 -14.33
C GLY A 692 34.17 1.98 -14.46
N ASN A 693 33.56 0.79 -14.34
CA ASN A 693 32.10 0.68 -14.34
C ASN A 693 31.54 1.14 -12.98
N LYS A 694 30.48 1.95 -13.03
CA LYS A 694 29.66 2.33 -11.87
C LYS A 694 28.20 2.31 -12.30
N PHE A 695 27.32 1.92 -11.38
CA PHE A 695 25.87 1.92 -11.60
C PHE A 695 25.18 2.56 -10.39
N ASP A 696 24.22 3.43 -10.67
CA ASP A 696 23.46 4.16 -9.66
C ASP A 696 22.26 3.34 -9.14
N VAL A 697 21.82 2.33 -9.91
CA VAL A 697 20.80 1.34 -9.53
C VAL A 697 20.88 0.07 -10.38
N VAL A 698 20.57 -1.08 -9.77
CA VAL A 698 20.45 -2.38 -10.44
C VAL A 698 18.98 -2.83 -10.51
N PHE A 699 18.54 -3.27 -11.68
CA PHE A 699 17.24 -3.90 -11.90
C PHE A 699 17.38 -5.42 -11.97
N ALA A 700 16.77 -6.14 -11.02
CA ALA A 700 16.68 -7.60 -11.05
C ALA A 700 15.41 -8.05 -11.79
N GLY A 701 15.57 -8.77 -12.91
CA GLY A 701 14.46 -9.40 -13.64
C GLY A 701 13.98 -10.64 -12.89
N PHE A 702 12.89 -10.50 -12.15
CA PHE A 702 12.58 -11.41 -11.05
C PHE A 702 11.79 -12.64 -11.53
N PHE A 703 12.43 -13.81 -11.46
CA PHE A 703 11.81 -15.11 -11.73
C PHE A 703 12.61 -16.25 -11.09
N PHE A 704 12.19 -16.67 -9.89
CA PHE A 704 12.82 -17.74 -9.11
C PHE A 704 14.34 -17.55 -8.89
N ASN A 705 14.75 -16.31 -8.61
CA ASN A 705 16.15 -15.89 -8.55
C ASN A 705 16.45 -14.90 -7.41
N THR A 706 15.80 -15.05 -6.24
CA THR A 706 15.90 -14.09 -5.12
C THR A 706 17.33 -13.82 -4.65
N TYR A 707 18.28 -14.75 -4.85
CA TYR A 707 19.71 -14.54 -4.60
C TYR A 707 20.33 -13.36 -5.37
N GLN A 708 19.70 -12.89 -6.45
CA GLN A 708 20.19 -11.75 -7.26
C GLN A 708 20.03 -10.37 -6.59
N VAL A 709 19.31 -10.26 -5.47
CA VAL A 709 19.34 -9.03 -4.64
C VAL A 709 20.75 -8.72 -4.11
N ALA A 710 21.64 -9.72 -4.06
CA ALA A 710 23.06 -9.56 -3.79
C ALA A 710 23.76 -8.55 -4.71
N LEU A 711 23.25 -8.36 -5.94
CA LEU A 711 23.90 -7.51 -6.93
C LEU A 711 23.97 -6.04 -6.51
N GLY A 712 23.02 -5.54 -5.73
CA GLY A 712 23.14 -4.19 -5.17
C GLY A 712 24.31 -4.04 -4.19
N ALA A 713 24.59 -5.06 -3.37
CA ALA A 713 25.80 -5.09 -2.57
C ALA A 713 27.07 -5.24 -3.44
N ARG A 714 26.99 -6.00 -4.54
CA ARG A 714 28.14 -6.20 -5.44
C ARG A 714 28.53 -4.95 -6.23
N PHE A 715 27.56 -4.16 -6.64
CA PHE A 715 27.76 -2.89 -7.37
C PHE A 715 27.72 -1.65 -6.46
N ASN A 716 27.51 -1.83 -5.15
CA ASN A 716 27.34 -0.77 -4.15
C ASN A 716 26.24 0.25 -4.54
N CYS A 717 25.06 -0.25 -4.89
CA CYS A 717 23.89 0.53 -5.30
C CYS A 717 22.57 -0.10 -4.80
N PRO A 718 21.43 0.62 -4.87
CA PRO A 718 20.12 0.06 -4.59
C PRO A 718 19.69 -1.03 -5.59
N VAL A 719 18.73 -1.87 -5.19
CA VAL A 719 18.07 -2.85 -6.08
C VAL A 719 16.60 -2.50 -6.30
N ILE A 720 16.21 -2.42 -7.57
CA ILE A 720 14.81 -2.41 -8.00
C ILE A 720 14.45 -3.79 -8.56
N ILE A 721 13.31 -4.33 -8.14
CA ILE A 721 12.75 -5.55 -8.71
C ILE A 721 11.88 -5.22 -9.92
N SER A 722 12.02 -5.99 -10.99
CA SER A 722 11.10 -5.97 -12.14
C SER A 722 10.33 -7.29 -12.20
N TRP A 723 9.00 -7.22 -12.08
CA TRP A 723 8.10 -8.37 -12.02
C TRP A 723 7.01 -8.28 -13.10
N PRO A 724 6.86 -9.27 -14.00
CA PRO A 724 5.98 -9.18 -15.18
C PRO A 724 4.50 -9.49 -14.91
N GLY A 725 4.04 -9.38 -13.67
CA GLY A 725 2.63 -9.57 -13.29
C GLY A 725 2.25 -8.83 -12.02
N ALA A 726 1.14 -9.23 -11.40
CA ALA A 726 0.68 -8.67 -10.13
C ALA A 726 1.51 -9.15 -8.92
N PRO A 727 1.60 -8.39 -7.81
CA PRO A 727 2.36 -8.77 -6.64
C PRO A 727 2.02 -10.19 -6.16
N MET A 728 3.04 -10.95 -5.77
CA MET A 728 2.91 -12.32 -5.28
C MET A 728 3.96 -12.60 -4.18
N MET A 729 3.72 -13.63 -3.38
CA MET A 729 4.58 -14.14 -2.29
C MET A 729 6.08 -13.80 -2.38
N MET A 730 6.79 -14.14 -3.48
CA MET A 730 8.24 -13.88 -3.58
C MET A 730 8.61 -12.38 -3.64
N VAL A 731 7.75 -11.55 -4.24
CA VAL A 731 7.89 -10.07 -4.26
C VAL A 731 7.39 -9.48 -2.93
N ASN A 732 6.35 -10.08 -2.36
CA ASN A 732 5.76 -9.67 -1.10
C ASN A 732 6.71 -9.93 0.10
N GLU A 733 7.47 -11.03 0.11
CA GLU A 733 8.46 -11.36 1.14
C GLU A 733 9.54 -10.27 1.24
N VAL A 734 10.20 -9.95 0.12
CA VAL A 734 11.37 -9.05 0.07
C VAL A 734 11.02 -7.58 0.34
N LEU A 735 9.76 -7.19 0.22
CA LEU A 735 9.27 -5.83 0.49
C LEU A 735 8.37 -5.74 1.74
N GLY A 736 8.09 -6.85 2.42
CA GLY A 736 7.22 -6.87 3.59
C GLY A 736 5.77 -6.45 3.29
N ASN A 737 5.22 -6.92 2.16
CA ASN A 737 3.83 -6.69 1.74
C ASN A 737 2.94 -7.84 2.26
N PRO A 738 1.73 -7.60 2.80
CA PRO A 738 0.93 -8.67 3.41
C PRO A 738 0.26 -9.59 2.39
N GLU A 739 0.31 -10.91 2.66
CA GLU A 739 -0.58 -11.91 2.03
C GLU A 739 -1.92 -11.96 2.79
N LEU A 740 -3.05 -11.91 2.09
CA LEU A 740 -4.39 -11.83 2.70
C LEU A 740 -5.36 -12.90 2.21
N SER A 741 -6.19 -13.40 3.13
CA SER A 741 -7.33 -14.28 2.89
C SER A 741 -8.38 -13.73 1.91
N SER A 742 -8.46 -12.41 1.75
CA SER A 742 -9.37 -11.72 0.82
C SER A 742 -8.84 -11.66 -0.62
N VAL A 743 -7.54 -11.88 -0.83
CA VAL A 743 -6.89 -11.74 -2.14
C VAL A 743 -6.80 -13.13 -2.81
N PRO A 744 -7.41 -13.34 -3.99
CA PRO A 744 -7.31 -14.61 -4.70
C PRO A 744 -5.88 -14.88 -5.18
N GLN A 745 -5.41 -16.10 -4.95
CA GLN A 745 -4.13 -16.59 -5.47
C GLN A 745 -4.17 -16.77 -7.00
N MET A 746 -3.00 -16.84 -7.64
CA MET A 746 -2.83 -16.67 -9.10
C MET A 746 -3.84 -17.44 -9.97
N ASN A 747 -4.18 -18.67 -9.61
CA ASN A 747 -5.05 -19.57 -10.38
C ASN A 747 -6.50 -19.64 -9.86
N VAL A 748 -6.92 -18.70 -9.01
CA VAL A 748 -8.30 -18.60 -8.51
C VAL A 748 -9.00 -17.44 -9.21
N ALA A 749 -9.84 -17.75 -10.19
CA ALA A 749 -10.70 -16.77 -10.83
C ALA A 749 -11.93 -16.45 -9.96
N GLY A 750 -12.27 -15.16 -9.89
CA GLY A 750 -13.50 -14.64 -9.29
C GLY A 750 -14.15 -13.62 -10.21
N LYS A 751 -15.40 -13.25 -9.93
CA LYS A 751 -16.06 -12.15 -10.64
C LYS A 751 -15.50 -10.82 -10.14
N PRO A 752 -15.21 -9.84 -11.01
CA PRO A 752 -14.81 -8.50 -10.59
C PRO A 752 -15.79 -7.91 -9.56
N GLY A 753 -15.26 -7.27 -8.51
CA GLY A 753 -16.04 -6.68 -7.42
C GLY A 753 -16.65 -7.66 -6.41
N GLN A 754 -16.46 -8.98 -6.54
CA GLN A 754 -17.02 -9.97 -5.60
C GLN A 754 -15.95 -10.63 -4.72
N PRO A 755 -16.20 -10.82 -3.40
CA PRO A 755 -15.29 -11.54 -2.51
C PRO A 755 -15.26 -13.05 -2.82
N MET A 756 -14.18 -13.72 -2.44
CA MET A 756 -14.05 -15.17 -2.61
C MET A 756 -15.08 -15.95 -1.78
N ASN A 757 -15.83 -16.84 -2.44
CA ASN A 757 -16.67 -17.84 -1.77
C ASN A 757 -15.83 -18.92 -1.08
N PHE A 758 -16.45 -19.76 -0.25
CA PHE A 758 -15.74 -20.80 0.53
C PHE A 758 -14.83 -21.70 -0.32
N LYS A 759 -15.28 -22.15 -1.50
CA LYS A 759 -14.48 -22.99 -2.40
C LYS A 759 -13.24 -22.24 -2.89
N GLN A 760 -13.41 -20.98 -3.30
CA GLN A 760 -12.30 -20.11 -3.72
C GLN A 760 -11.33 -19.81 -2.57
N ARG A 761 -11.82 -19.57 -1.35
CA ARG A 761 -10.98 -19.41 -0.14
C ARG A 761 -10.15 -20.66 0.15
N LEU A 762 -10.78 -21.84 0.11
CA LEU A 762 -10.11 -23.13 0.31
C LEU A 762 -9.06 -23.42 -0.79
N GLN A 763 -9.38 -23.09 -2.06
CA GLN A 763 -8.43 -23.20 -3.18
C GLN A 763 -7.25 -22.23 -3.05
N SER A 764 -7.49 -20.97 -2.66
CA SER A 764 -6.44 -20.00 -2.39
C SER A 764 -5.57 -20.43 -1.22
N PHE A 765 -6.15 -20.86 -0.09
CA PHE A 765 -5.41 -21.37 1.07
C PHE A 765 -4.52 -22.57 0.70
N GLY A 766 -5.06 -23.57 -0.01
CA GLY A 766 -4.28 -24.71 -0.49
C GLY A 766 -3.15 -24.30 -1.45
N SER A 767 -3.37 -23.29 -2.29
CA SER A 767 -2.34 -22.71 -3.15
C SER A 767 -1.24 -22.02 -2.34
N THR A 768 -1.60 -21.21 -1.34
CA THR A 768 -0.65 -20.54 -0.44
C THR A 768 0.19 -21.54 0.35
N VAL A 769 -0.40 -22.63 0.86
CA VAL A 769 0.36 -23.72 1.52
C VAL A 769 1.34 -24.38 0.54
N GLY A 770 0.92 -24.64 -0.70
CA GLY A 770 1.79 -25.17 -1.75
C GLY A 770 2.94 -24.23 -2.12
N PHE A 771 2.67 -22.93 -2.26
CA PHE A 771 3.69 -21.93 -2.55
C PHE A 771 4.65 -21.72 -1.36
N ASN A 772 4.18 -21.76 -0.12
CA ASN A 772 5.05 -21.71 1.07
C ASN A 772 5.98 -22.93 1.14
N ALA A 773 5.49 -24.13 0.82
CA ALA A 773 6.33 -25.33 0.73
C ALA A 773 7.37 -25.21 -0.39
N LEU A 774 7.01 -24.61 -1.53
CA LEU A 774 7.93 -24.31 -2.61
C LEU A 774 8.98 -23.26 -2.19
N ALA A 775 8.60 -22.21 -1.47
CA ALA A 775 9.50 -21.18 -0.97
C ALA A 775 10.58 -21.75 -0.06
N LEU A 776 10.26 -22.70 0.82
CA LEU A 776 11.25 -23.38 1.67
C LEU A 776 12.29 -24.15 0.83
N PHE A 777 11.86 -24.87 -0.21
CA PHE A 777 12.78 -25.57 -1.12
C PHE A 777 13.63 -24.59 -1.94
N LEU A 778 13.01 -23.54 -2.48
CA LEU A 778 13.71 -22.52 -3.28
C LEU A 778 14.73 -21.75 -2.43
N ASN A 779 14.38 -21.35 -1.21
CA ASN A 779 15.29 -20.65 -0.31
C ASN A 779 16.50 -21.52 0.07
N TYR A 780 16.38 -22.85 0.16
CA TYR A 780 17.54 -23.74 0.26
C TYR A 780 18.45 -23.64 -0.98
N LYS A 781 17.90 -23.70 -2.20
CA LYS A 781 18.71 -23.54 -3.43
C LYS A 781 19.32 -22.13 -3.54
N TYR A 782 18.58 -21.08 -3.17
CA TYR A 782 19.06 -19.69 -3.22
C TYR A 782 20.25 -19.45 -2.28
N ASN A 783 20.23 -20.01 -1.07
CA ASN A 783 21.41 -19.99 -0.18
C ASN A 783 22.58 -20.73 -0.85
N GLY A 784 22.36 -21.89 -1.47
CA GLY A 784 23.40 -22.60 -2.24
C GLY A 784 23.99 -21.77 -3.39
N PHE A 785 23.18 -21.03 -4.14
CA PHE A 785 23.65 -20.13 -5.20
C PHE A 785 24.37 -18.89 -4.64
N TYR A 786 23.90 -18.34 -3.52
CA TYR A 786 24.54 -17.22 -2.84
C TYR A 786 25.94 -17.60 -2.35
N GLU A 787 26.09 -18.77 -1.72
CA GLU A 787 27.40 -19.28 -1.28
C GLU A 787 28.31 -19.65 -2.46
N ARG A 788 27.76 -20.21 -3.55
CA ARG A 788 28.51 -20.51 -4.80
C ARG A 788 29.12 -19.25 -5.41
N LEU A 789 28.34 -18.17 -5.54
CA LEU A 789 28.79 -16.89 -6.12
C LEU A 789 29.65 -16.07 -5.15
N TRP A 790 29.22 -15.93 -3.90
CA TRP A 790 29.66 -14.87 -2.99
C TRP A 790 30.28 -15.36 -1.68
N GLY A 791 30.10 -16.62 -1.28
CA GLY A 791 30.54 -17.15 0.03
C GLY A 791 32.05 -17.11 0.29
N LYS A 792 32.86 -16.88 -0.75
CA LYS A 792 34.31 -16.64 -0.65
C LYS A 792 34.68 -15.18 -0.44
N ASP A 793 33.79 -14.24 -0.77
CA ASP A 793 34.06 -12.81 -0.71
C ASP A 793 33.56 -12.20 0.61
N LYS A 794 34.50 -11.93 1.51
CA LYS A 794 34.22 -11.41 2.85
C LYS A 794 33.68 -9.97 2.86
N SER A 795 33.63 -9.26 1.72
CA SER A 795 32.95 -7.96 1.64
C SER A 795 31.45 -8.08 1.40
N MET A 796 30.96 -9.25 0.98
CA MET A 796 29.55 -9.46 0.71
C MET A 796 28.76 -9.67 2.01
N PRO A 797 27.52 -9.14 2.12
CA PRO A 797 26.66 -9.37 3.28
C PRO A 797 26.18 -10.82 3.35
N SER A 798 25.41 -11.19 4.38
CA SER A 798 24.61 -12.41 4.34
C SER A 798 23.41 -12.26 3.39
N PHE A 799 22.89 -13.36 2.85
CA PHE A 799 21.73 -13.32 1.94
C PHE A 799 20.50 -12.62 2.57
N GLU A 800 20.22 -12.88 3.85
CA GLU A 800 19.12 -12.22 4.59
C GLU A 800 19.33 -10.71 4.74
N LEU A 801 20.58 -10.23 4.84
CA LEU A 801 20.88 -8.80 4.85
C LEU A 801 20.82 -8.21 3.42
N ALA A 802 21.24 -8.96 2.40
CA ALA A 802 21.12 -8.56 1.00
C ALA A 802 19.66 -8.32 0.56
N LYS A 803 18.70 -9.14 1.04
CA LYS A 803 17.25 -8.93 0.79
C LYS A 803 16.75 -7.55 1.25
N ARG A 804 17.39 -6.92 2.25
CA ARG A 804 17.02 -5.58 2.76
C ARG A 804 17.52 -4.43 1.89
N ASN A 805 18.32 -4.69 0.85
CA ASN A 805 18.76 -3.67 -0.12
C ASN A 805 17.80 -3.53 -1.33
N VAL A 806 16.63 -4.18 -1.27
CA VAL A 806 15.54 -3.94 -2.23
C VAL A 806 14.78 -2.68 -1.83
N SER A 807 14.68 -1.74 -2.76
CA SER A 807 14.00 -0.45 -2.56
C SER A 807 12.52 -0.53 -2.90
N LEU A 808 12.21 -1.05 -4.10
CA LEU A 808 10.84 -1.21 -4.60
C LEU A 808 10.76 -2.31 -5.67
N ALA A 809 9.54 -2.74 -5.99
CA ALA A 809 9.24 -3.61 -7.12
C ALA A 809 8.26 -2.95 -8.09
N PHE A 810 8.64 -2.90 -9.35
CA PHE A 810 7.74 -2.62 -10.47
C PHE A 810 6.98 -3.89 -10.86
N CYS A 811 5.66 -3.89 -10.65
CA CYS A 811 4.76 -5.00 -10.99
C CYS A 811 3.95 -4.65 -12.25
N ASN A 812 3.98 -5.48 -13.29
CA ASN A 812 3.18 -5.30 -14.51
C ASN A 812 1.72 -5.76 -14.32
N SER A 813 1.01 -5.01 -13.48
CA SER A 813 -0.42 -5.10 -13.23
C SER A 813 -1.01 -3.71 -12.96
N HIS A 814 -2.33 -3.60 -12.99
CA HIS A 814 -3.05 -2.39 -12.57
C HIS A 814 -4.31 -2.82 -11.83
N ALA A 815 -4.23 -3.00 -10.51
CA ALA A 815 -5.27 -3.63 -9.70
C ALA A 815 -6.63 -2.89 -9.78
N ILE A 816 -6.60 -1.57 -9.98
CA ILE A 816 -7.77 -0.71 -10.18
C ILE A 816 -8.67 -1.18 -11.35
N SER A 817 -8.08 -1.69 -12.42
CA SER A 817 -8.81 -2.20 -13.59
C SER A 817 -8.80 -3.74 -13.69
N GLU A 818 -7.66 -4.37 -13.41
CA GLU A 818 -7.44 -5.81 -13.60
C GLU A 818 -7.91 -6.66 -12.41
N GLY A 819 -7.86 -6.08 -11.20
CA GLY A 819 -8.02 -6.80 -9.94
C GLY A 819 -6.93 -7.85 -9.66
N PRO A 820 -7.00 -8.52 -8.49
CA PRO A 820 -7.83 -8.14 -7.35
C PRO A 820 -7.29 -6.87 -6.66
N ILE A 821 -8.21 -6.02 -6.20
CA ILE A 821 -7.90 -4.95 -5.25
C ILE A 821 -7.30 -5.58 -3.99
N ARG A 822 -6.21 -4.97 -3.51
CA ARG A 822 -5.44 -5.39 -2.33
C ARG A 822 -4.80 -4.16 -1.68
N PRO A 823 -4.45 -4.20 -0.39
CA PRO A 823 -3.55 -3.22 0.19
C PRO A 823 -2.11 -3.52 -0.23
N ASN A 824 -1.35 -2.48 -0.58
CA ASN A 824 0.06 -2.57 -0.96
C ASN A 824 0.92 -1.61 -0.12
N VAL A 825 2.13 -2.02 0.24
CA VAL A 825 3.15 -1.11 0.81
C VAL A 825 3.68 -0.15 -0.28
N PRO A 826 4.20 1.05 0.08
CA PRO A 826 4.66 2.04 -0.90
C PRO A 826 5.76 1.56 -1.86
N GLY A 827 6.56 0.56 -1.46
CA GLY A 827 7.54 -0.10 -2.33
C GLY A 827 6.96 -1.00 -3.43
N ILE A 828 5.64 -1.09 -3.60
CA ILE A 828 4.99 -1.84 -4.69
C ILE A 828 4.41 -0.85 -5.70
N ILE A 829 5.06 -0.71 -6.85
CA ILE A 829 4.62 0.22 -7.92
C ILE A 829 3.98 -0.57 -9.06
N GLU A 830 2.71 -0.30 -9.33
CA GLU A 830 1.95 -0.94 -10.42
C GLU A 830 2.13 -0.21 -11.75
N ILE A 831 2.78 -0.88 -12.71
CA ILE A 831 3.11 -0.36 -14.05
C ILE A 831 2.40 -1.16 -15.16
N GLY A 832 1.20 -1.64 -14.88
CA GLY A 832 0.36 -2.42 -15.80
C GLY A 832 0.24 -1.76 -17.16
N GLY A 833 0.76 -2.43 -18.18
CA GLY A 833 0.76 -1.98 -19.58
C GLY A 833 2.08 -1.36 -20.06
N ILE A 834 3.17 -1.43 -19.30
CA ILE A 834 4.47 -0.84 -19.69
C ILE A 834 4.98 -1.27 -21.08
N GLN A 835 4.64 -2.48 -21.54
CA GLN A 835 5.03 -2.98 -22.87
C GLN A 835 4.12 -2.50 -24.02
N VAL A 836 3.00 -1.86 -23.70
CA VAL A 836 2.01 -1.36 -24.67
C VAL A 836 2.35 0.07 -25.04
N LYS A 837 2.33 0.38 -26.33
CA LYS A 837 2.66 1.71 -26.84
C LYS A 837 1.44 2.63 -26.72
N THR A 838 1.67 3.84 -26.20
CA THR A 838 0.67 4.93 -26.20
C THR A 838 0.32 5.40 -27.62
N LYS A 839 1.26 5.26 -28.55
CA LYS A 839 1.07 5.44 -29.99
C LYS A 839 1.66 4.22 -30.72
N PRO A 840 0.88 3.47 -31.52
CA PRO A 840 1.40 2.34 -32.28
C PRO A 840 2.36 2.82 -33.38
N ASP A 841 3.32 1.96 -33.71
CA ASP A 841 4.23 2.15 -34.85
C ASP A 841 3.50 1.82 -36.18
N PRO A 842 3.97 2.35 -37.33
CA PRO A 842 3.46 1.96 -38.63
C PRO A 842 3.58 0.45 -38.87
N LEU A 843 2.47 -0.18 -39.27
CA LEU A 843 2.46 -1.59 -39.63
C LEU A 843 3.34 -1.87 -40.85
N PRO A 844 4.01 -3.02 -40.94
CA PRO A 844 4.69 -3.46 -42.15
C PRO A 844 3.73 -3.45 -43.34
N GLU A 845 4.18 -2.95 -44.49
CA GLU A 845 3.28 -2.62 -45.60
C GLU A 845 2.46 -3.82 -46.09
N ASP A 846 3.01 -5.04 -46.08
CA ASP A 846 2.25 -6.24 -46.47
C ASP A 846 1.17 -6.65 -45.45
N VAL A 847 1.35 -6.34 -44.16
CA VAL A 847 0.33 -6.50 -43.11
C VAL A 847 -0.75 -5.42 -43.23
N LYS A 848 -0.33 -4.18 -43.53
CA LYS A 848 -1.21 -3.03 -43.78
C LYS A 848 -2.07 -3.25 -45.02
N GLU A 849 -1.48 -3.50 -46.18
CA GLU A 849 -2.16 -3.84 -47.43
C GLU A 849 -3.14 -5.01 -47.25
N PHE A 850 -2.74 -6.04 -46.52
CA PHE A 850 -3.61 -7.18 -46.23
C PHE A 850 -4.85 -6.70 -45.48
N LEU A 851 -4.69 -6.08 -44.31
CA LEU A 851 -5.81 -5.56 -43.51
C LEU A 851 -6.67 -4.55 -44.29
N GLU A 852 -6.07 -3.67 -45.10
CA GLU A 852 -6.78 -2.68 -45.91
C GLU A 852 -7.72 -3.32 -46.95
N LYS A 853 -7.33 -4.45 -47.55
CA LYS A 853 -8.17 -5.21 -48.50
C LYS A 853 -9.39 -5.89 -47.85
N GLY A 854 -9.40 -6.10 -46.53
CA GLY A 854 -10.50 -6.77 -45.82
C GLY A 854 -11.76 -5.92 -45.62
N LYS A 855 -12.91 -6.42 -46.08
CA LYS A 855 -14.23 -5.76 -45.93
C LYS A 855 -15.00 -6.11 -44.63
N HIS A 856 -14.70 -7.25 -44.00
CA HIS A 856 -15.47 -7.78 -42.86
C HIS A 856 -14.74 -7.71 -41.51
N GLY A 857 -13.70 -6.88 -41.42
CA GLY A 857 -12.75 -6.90 -40.31
C GLY A 857 -11.78 -8.07 -40.39
N ALA A 858 -10.94 -8.18 -39.37
CA ALA A 858 -9.85 -9.14 -39.31
C ALA A 858 -9.67 -9.74 -37.89
N ILE A 859 -8.95 -10.86 -37.86
CA ILE A 859 -8.67 -11.68 -36.68
C ILE A 859 -7.15 -11.81 -36.56
N LEU A 860 -6.63 -11.68 -35.35
CA LEU A 860 -5.25 -12.03 -35.03
C LEU A 860 -5.24 -13.40 -34.33
N PHE A 861 -4.38 -14.31 -34.76
CA PHE A 861 -4.17 -15.62 -34.14
C PHE A 861 -2.71 -15.75 -33.68
N SER A 862 -2.48 -15.84 -32.37
CA SER A 862 -1.13 -15.95 -31.77
C SER A 862 -1.16 -16.78 -30.47
N LEU A 863 -0.55 -17.96 -30.50
CA LEU A 863 -0.41 -18.81 -29.31
C LEU A 863 0.88 -18.55 -28.51
N GLY A 864 1.40 -17.32 -28.60
CA GLY A 864 2.55 -16.85 -27.80
C GLY A 864 3.91 -17.18 -28.40
N SER A 865 4.97 -17.05 -27.60
CA SER A 865 6.36 -17.32 -28.00
C SER A 865 6.80 -18.78 -27.83
N ASN A 866 6.19 -19.49 -26.88
CA ASN A 866 6.71 -20.76 -26.37
C ASN A 866 5.99 -22.00 -26.95
N LEU A 867 4.74 -21.82 -27.42
CA LEU A 867 4.04 -22.83 -28.21
C LEU A 867 4.36 -22.61 -29.68
N LYS A 868 5.11 -23.53 -30.27
CA LYS A 868 5.36 -23.60 -31.71
C LYS A 868 4.33 -24.49 -32.38
N GLY A 869 4.11 -24.30 -33.68
CA GLY A 869 3.24 -25.18 -34.49
C GLY A 869 3.57 -26.67 -34.37
N GLU A 870 4.86 -27.02 -34.30
CA GLU A 870 5.36 -28.40 -34.15
C GLU A 870 5.01 -29.08 -32.81
N HIS A 871 4.60 -28.31 -31.80
CA HIS A 871 4.17 -28.84 -30.50
C HIS A 871 2.69 -29.27 -30.49
N ILE A 872 1.91 -28.89 -31.51
CA ILE A 872 0.46 -29.09 -31.58
C ILE A 872 0.15 -30.33 -32.43
N GLN A 873 -0.85 -31.12 -32.04
CA GLN A 873 -1.25 -32.31 -32.82
C GLN A 873 -1.72 -31.90 -34.24
N PRO A 874 -1.27 -32.57 -35.31
CA PRO A 874 -1.64 -32.21 -36.69
C PRO A 874 -3.16 -32.17 -36.95
N GLN A 875 -3.93 -33.02 -36.26
CA GLN A 875 -5.39 -33.02 -36.32
C GLN A 875 -5.98 -31.68 -35.83
N VAL A 876 -5.47 -31.15 -34.72
CA VAL A 876 -5.90 -29.85 -34.15
C VAL A 876 -5.49 -28.70 -35.06
N VAL A 877 -4.27 -28.74 -35.63
CA VAL A 877 -3.81 -27.75 -36.63
C VAL A 877 -4.71 -27.75 -37.86
N SER A 878 -5.14 -28.94 -38.33
CA SER A 878 -6.10 -29.11 -39.43
C SER A 878 -7.48 -28.54 -39.09
N THR A 879 -8.00 -28.78 -37.87
CA THR A 879 -9.25 -28.17 -37.38
C THR A 879 -9.16 -26.65 -37.35
N ILE A 880 -8.08 -26.08 -36.81
CA ILE A 880 -7.87 -24.63 -36.74
C ILE A 880 -7.82 -24.03 -38.15
N PHE A 881 -7.09 -24.66 -39.09
CA PHE A 881 -7.04 -24.21 -40.48
C PHE A 881 -8.43 -24.23 -41.14
N LYS A 882 -9.18 -25.34 -41.06
CA LYS A 882 -10.55 -25.46 -41.60
C LYS A 882 -11.50 -24.43 -41.00
N GLY A 883 -11.35 -24.13 -39.71
CA GLY A 883 -12.08 -23.07 -39.04
C GLY A 883 -11.80 -21.72 -39.69
N LEU A 884 -10.54 -21.27 -39.60
CA LEU A 884 -10.09 -19.94 -40.02
C LEU A 884 -10.20 -19.69 -41.54
N SER A 885 -9.96 -20.70 -42.37
CA SER A 885 -10.06 -20.58 -43.83
C SER A 885 -11.51 -20.45 -44.33
N SER A 886 -12.48 -20.83 -43.50
CA SER A 886 -13.92 -20.73 -43.83
C SER A 886 -14.57 -19.40 -43.43
N LEU A 887 -13.78 -18.42 -42.94
CA LEU A 887 -14.27 -17.14 -42.45
C LEU A 887 -14.26 -16.05 -43.53
N LYS A 888 -15.25 -15.15 -43.47
CA LYS A 888 -15.31 -13.91 -44.27
C LYS A 888 -14.29 -12.85 -43.81
N GLN A 889 -13.77 -13.00 -42.59
CA GLN A 889 -12.71 -12.17 -42.02
C GLN A 889 -11.34 -12.56 -42.57
N GLN A 890 -10.45 -11.59 -42.64
CA GLN A 890 -9.02 -11.86 -42.80
C GLN A 890 -8.40 -12.33 -41.49
N VAL A 891 -7.36 -13.15 -41.58
CA VAL A 891 -6.70 -13.76 -40.44
C VAL A 891 -5.20 -13.56 -40.55
N ILE A 892 -4.59 -12.90 -39.58
CA ILE A 892 -3.14 -12.84 -39.42
C ILE A 892 -2.75 -13.96 -38.45
N TRP A 893 -2.01 -14.97 -38.92
CA TRP A 893 -1.64 -16.15 -38.14
C TRP A 893 -0.13 -16.19 -37.91
N LYS A 894 0.29 -16.10 -36.63
CA LYS A 894 1.68 -16.38 -36.24
C LYS A 894 2.02 -17.86 -36.45
N TRP A 895 3.02 -18.14 -37.28
CA TRP A 895 3.47 -19.50 -37.59
C TRP A 895 4.97 -19.56 -37.85
N GLU A 896 5.68 -20.50 -37.20
CA GLU A 896 7.15 -20.48 -37.14
C GLU A 896 7.84 -20.89 -38.44
N ASP A 897 7.27 -21.86 -39.17
CA ASP A 897 7.80 -22.38 -40.43
C ASP A 897 6.93 -21.97 -41.62
N LEU A 898 7.32 -20.89 -42.28
CA LEU A 898 6.64 -20.36 -43.47
C LEU A 898 6.83 -21.22 -44.74
N LYS A 899 7.67 -22.27 -44.70
CA LYS A 899 7.73 -23.28 -45.77
C LYS A 899 6.63 -24.33 -45.61
N ASN A 900 6.33 -24.71 -44.37
CA ASN A 900 5.34 -25.73 -44.01
C ASN A 900 4.15 -25.10 -43.25
N THR A 901 3.37 -24.27 -43.95
CA THR A 901 2.15 -23.65 -43.43
C THR A 901 0.99 -24.67 -43.30
N PRO A 902 0.08 -24.53 -42.32
CA PRO A 902 -1.08 -25.43 -42.10
C PRO A 902 -1.98 -25.67 -43.32
N GLY A 903 -2.01 -24.73 -44.26
CA GLY A 903 -2.70 -24.83 -45.53
C GLY A 903 -2.53 -23.53 -46.33
N LYS A 904 -3.32 -23.35 -47.39
CA LYS A 904 -3.35 -22.12 -48.19
C LYS A 904 -4.78 -21.61 -48.32
N SER A 905 -5.00 -20.33 -48.01
CA SER A 905 -6.27 -19.63 -48.22
C SER A 905 -6.01 -18.14 -48.46
N ALA A 906 -6.78 -17.51 -49.33
CA ALA A 906 -6.65 -16.08 -49.63
C ALA A 906 -7.00 -15.16 -48.44
N ASN A 907 -7.71 -15.66 -47.43
CA ASN A 907 -8.04 -14.91 -46.22
C ASN A 907 -7.02 -15.07 -45.08
N ILE A 908 -5.90 -15.80 -45.24
CA ILE A 908 -4.90 -16.03 -44.19
C ILE A 908 -3.52 -15.48 -44.60
N LEU A 909 -2.95 -14.61 -43.77
CA LEU A 909 -1.56 -14.16 -43.86
C LEU A 909 -0.71 -14.84 -42.77
N TYR A 910 0.25 -15.66 -43.17
CA TYR A 910 1.20 -16.32 -42.27
C TYR A 910 2.45 -15.47 -42.02
N LYS A 911 2.86 -15.35 -40.76
CA LYS A 911 4.05 -14.59 -40.35
C LYS A 911 4.80 -15.27 -39.21
N LYS A 912 6.14 -15.31 -39.28
CA LYS A 912 7.01 -15.87 -38.22
C LYS A 912 7.09 -14.97 -36.98
N TRP A 913 7.01 -13.66 -37.19
CA TRP A 913 6.97 -12.65 -36.13
C TRP A 913 5.95 -11.57 -36.48
N LEU A 914 5.33 -10.97 -35.46
CA LEU A 914 4.26 -9.98 -35.61
C LEU A 914 4.49 -8.79 -34.67
N PRO A 915 4.27 -7.55 -35.13
CA PRO A 915 4.09 -6.39 -34.26
C PRO A 915 2.72 -6.49 -33.58
N GLN A 916 2.62 -7.32 -32.54
CA GLN A 916 1.35 -7.78 -31.99
C GLN A 916 0.49 -6.63 -31.43
N ASP A 917 1.11 -5.74 -30.67
CA ASP A 917 0.49 -4.54 -30.10
C ASP A 917 -0.04 -3.59 -31.17
N ASP A 918 0.78 -3.29 -32.19
CA ASP A 918 0.42 -2.40 -33.31
C ASP A 918 -0.70 -2.97 -34.19
N ILE A 919 -0.77 -4.30 -34.32
CA ILE A 919 -1.88 -4.99 -34.99
C ILE A 919 -3.15 -4.90 -34.13
N LEU A 920 -3.07 -5.13 -32.82
CA LEU A 920 -4.21 -5.02 -31.91
C LEU A 920 -4.78 -3.59 -31.83
N ALA A 921 -3.94 -2.58 -32.00
CA ALA A 921 -4.34 -1.18 -32.13
C ALA A 921 -5.13 -0.87 -33.41
N HIS A 922 -5.06 -1.71 -34.45
CA HIS A 922 -5.63 -1.41 -35.76
C HIS A 922 -7.15 -1.62 -35.80
N PRO A 923 -7.96 -0.62 -36.19
CA PRO A 923 -9.42 -0.61 -35.98
C PRO A 923 -10.21 -1.68 -36.75
N LYS A 924 -9.58 -2.39 -37.70
CA LYS A 924 -10.20 -3.55 -38.36
C LYS A 924 -10.11 -4.85 -37.57
N ILE A 925 -9.24 -4.98 -36.57
CA ILE A 925 -9.25 -6.18 -35.71
C ILE A 925 -10.57 -6.25 -34.93
N LYS A 926 -11.16 -7.45 -34.87
CA LYS A 926 -12.41 -7.75 -34.15
C LYS A 926 -12.29 -8.92 -33.17
N LEU A 927 -11.24 -9.72 -33.29
CA LEU A 927 -10.98 -10.87 -32.41
C LEU A 927 -9.48 -11.13 -32.30
N PHE A 928 -9.02 -11.44 -31.09
CA PHE A 928 -7.71 -12.01 -30.80
C PHE A 928 -7.85 -13.45 -30.31
N ILE A 929 -7.48 -14.41 -31.14
CA ILE A 929 -7.42 -15.83 -30.76
C ILE A 929 -6.04 -16.10 -30.16
N THR A 930 -6.01 -16.49 -28.88
CA THR A 930 -4.82 -16.37 -28.04
C THR A 930 -4.67 -17.53 -27.06
N HIS A 931 -3.42 -17.90 -26.75
CA HIS A 931 -3.08 -18.78 -25.63
C HIS A 931 -3.36 -18.19 -24.23
N ALA A 932 -3.88 -16.96 -24.11
CA ALA A 932 -4.16 -16.26 -22.85
C ALA A 932 -2.93 -15.98 -21.93
N GLY A 933 -1.72 -15.91 -22.49
CA GLY A 933 -0.55 -15.39 -21.75
C GLY A 933 -0.68 -13.89 -21.44
N LYS A 934 -0.34 -13.51 -20.20
CA LYS A 934 -0.60 -12.17 -19.60
C LYS A 934 -0.27 -10.96 -20.49
N GLY A 935 0.88 -10.95 -21.18
CA GLY A 935 1.29 -9.81 -22.03
C GLY A 935 0.32 -9.51 -23.18
N GLY A 936 0.01 -10.52 -24.00
CA GLY A 936 -0.94 -10.37 -25.11
C GLY A 936 -2.38 -10.15 -24.65
N VAL A 937 -2.75 -10.67 -23.46
CA VAL A 937 -4.04 -10.34 -22.84
C VAL A 937 -4.09 -8.85 -22.47
N ALA A 938 -3.04 -8.29 -21.87
CA ALA A 938 -2.95 -6.87 -21.54
C ALA A 938 -2.95 -5.96 -22.78
N GLU A 939 -2.24 -6.34 -23.86
CA GLU A 939 -2.26 -5.63 -25.15
C GLU A 939 -3.69 -5.58 -25.74
N ALA A 940 -4.37 -6.73 -25.82
CA ALA A 940 -5.74 -6.81 -26.34
C ALA A 940 -6.75 -6.08 -25.44
N GLN A 941 -6.57 -6.15 -24.12
CA GLN A 941 -7.35 -5.41 -23.15
C GLN A 941 -7.18 -3.89 -23.27
N TYR A 942 -5.96 -3.40 -23.50
CA TYR A 942 -5.68 -1.97 -23.70
C TYR A 942 -6.35 -1.45 -24.96
N HIS A 943 -6.27 -2.17 -26.09
CA HIS A 943 -6.92 -1.78 -27.35
C HIS A 943 -8.41 -2.13 -27.44
N GLY A 944 -8.96 -2.84 -26.44
CA GLY A 944 -10.37 -3.18 -26.35
C GLY A 944 -10.82 -4.32 -27.27
N VAL A 945 -9.90 -5.21 -27.67
CA VAL A 945 -10.11 -6.29 -28.65
C VAL A 945 -10.65 -7.56 -27.97
N PRO A 946 -11.86 -8.05 -28.33
CA PRO A 946 -12.42 -9.32 -27.85
C PRO A 946 -11.51 -10.52 -28.07
N MET A 947 -11.59 -11.52 -27.19
CA MET A 947 -10.67 -12.67 -27.20
C MET A 947 -11.36 -14.04 -27.31
N LEU A 948 -10.65 -14.99 -27.90
CA LEU A 948 -10.95 -16.42 -27.79
C LEU A 948 -9.70 -17.14 -27.25
N ALA A 949 -9.79 -17.60 -26.01
CA ALA A 949 -8.69 -18.23 -25.31
C ALA A 949 -8.57 -19.72 -25.65
N LEU A 950 -7.36 -20.15 -26.01
CA LEU A 950 -6.95 -21.54 -26.21
C LEU A 950 -5.80 -21.86 -25.23
N PRO A 951 -6.04 -21.85 -23.91
CA PRO A 951 -5.00 -21.98 -22.89
C PRO A 951 -4.38 -23.38 -22.87
N VAL A 952 -3.09 -23.46 -22.51
CA VAL A 952 -2.34 -24.72 -22.51
C VAL A 952 -1.73 -25.05 -21.15
N PHE A 953 -0.91 -24.17 -20.57
CA PHE A 953 -0.16 -24.46 -19.34
C PHE A 953 0.16 -23.22 -18.48
N ALA A 954 0.72 -23.46 -17.29
CA ALA A 954 1.11 -22.43 -16.30
C ALA A 954 -0.03 -21.48 -15.91
N ASP A 955 0.13 -20.17 -16.15
CA ASP A 955 -0.83 -19.11 -15.82
C ASP A 955 -2.01 -19.03 -16.78
N GLN A 956 -1.85 -19.58 -17.99
CA GLN A 956 -2.79 -19.42 -19.10
C GLN A 956 -4.24 -19.83 -18.76
N PRO A 957 -4.51 -20.98 -18.08
CA PRO A 957 -5.89 -21.33 -17.70
C PRO A 957 -6.47 -20.35 -16.68
N GLY A 958 -5.67 -19.90 -15.70
CA GLY A 958 -6.11 -18.92 -14.71
C GLY A 958 -6.37 -17.52 -15.29
N ASN A 959 -5.66 -17.15 -16.36
CA ASN A 959 -5.94 -15.93 -17.12
C ASN A 959 -7.19 -16.08 -18.00
N ALA A 960 -7.36 -17.22 -18.66
CA ALA A 960 -8.51 -17.51 -19.51
C ALA A 960 -9.83 -17.60 -18.71
N ASP A 961 -9.81 -18.21 -17.52
CA ASP A 961 -10.95 -18.20 -16.60
C ASP A 961 -11.32 -16.77 -16.17
N LYS A 962 -10.36 -15.90 -15.86
CA LYS A 962 -10.62 -14.48 -15.52
C LYS A 962 -11.18 -13.68 -16.70
N LEU A 963 -10.65 -13.92 -17.90
CA LEU A 963 -11.09 -13.34 -19.17
C LEU A 963 -12.57 -13.70 -19.44
N VAL A 964 -12.97 -14.95 -19.20
CA VAL A 964 -14.35 -15.41 -19.32
C VAL A 964 -15.24 -14.84 -18.21
N GLN A 965 -14.82 -14.90 -16.93
CA GLN A 965 -15.60 -14.36 -15.80
C GLN A 965 -15.82 -12.85 -15.88
N SER A 966 -14.93 -12.12 -16.55
CA SER A 966 -15.05 -10.67 -16.77
C SER A 966 -15.84 -10.31 -18.05
N GLY A 967 -16.19 -11.29 -18.88
CA GLY A 967 -16.93 -11.08 -20.12
C GLY A 967 -16.10 -10.47 -21.26
N TYR A 968 -14.79 -10.73 -21.30
CA TYR A 968 -13.87 -10.25 -22.35
C TYR A 968 -13.76 -11.22 -23.55
N GLY A 969 -14.33 -12.42 -23.43
CA GLY A 969 -14.26 -13.43 -24.47
C GLY A 969 -14.77 -14.80 -24.03
N LEU A 970 -14.44 -15.82 -24.81
CA LEU A 970 -14.69 -17.24 -24.53
C LEU A 970 -13.37 -18.01 -24.37
N GLN A 971 -13.43 -19.25 -23.89
CA GLN A 971 -12.29 -20.19 -23.91
C GLN A 971 -12.71 -21.56 -24.46
N LEU A 972 -11.80 -22.25 -25.15
CA LEU A 972 -11.97 -23.62 -25.64
C LEU A 972 -10.72 -24.47 -25.36
N PRO A 973 -10.86 -25.79 -25.13
CA PRO A 973 -9.74 -26.67 -24.84
C PRO A 973 -8.94 -27.01 -26.10
N LEU A 974 -7.74 -26.42 -26.27
CA LEU A 974 -6.89 -26.62 -27.46
C LEU A 974 -6.66 -28.11 -27.81
N ALA A 975 -6.44 -28.96 -26.79
CA ALA A 975 -6.12 -30.38 -26.98
C ALA A 975 -7.31 -31.24 -27.47
N THR A 976 -8.55 -30.73 -27.39
CA THR A 976 -9.78 -31.42 -27.82
C THR A 976 -10.69 -30.46 -28.60
N LEU A 977 -10.09 -29.57 -29.39
CA LEU A 977 -10.80 -28.52 -30.11
C LEU A 977 -11.64 -29.11 -31.27
N ASP A 978 -12.96 -28.98 -31.17
CA ASP A 978 -13.89 -29.29 -32.26
C ASP A 978 -14.00 -28.14 -33.28
N LEU A 979 -14.35 -28.48 -34.53
CA LEU A 979 -14.47 -27.53 -35.64
C LEU A 979 -15.70 -26.62 -35.52
N ASP A 980 -16.85 -27.17 -35.16
CA ASP A 980 -18.10 -26.43 -35.10
C ASP A 980 -18.21 -25.63 -33.81
N GLU A 981 -17.71 -26.16 -32.67
CA GLU A 981 -17.51 -25.36 -31.45
C GLU A 981 -16.58 -24.17 -31.69
N PHE A 982 -15.44 -24.38 -32.36
CA PHE A 982 -14.47 -23.31 -32.65
C PHE A 982 -15.09 -22.22 -33.55
N LYS A 983 -15.83 -22.62 -34.59
CA LYS A 983 -16.51 -21.67 -35.49
C LYS A 983 -17.67 -20.94 -34.80
N ALA A 984 -18.43 -21.63 -33.94
CA ALA A 984 -19.48 -21.01 -33.13
C ALA A 984 -18.92 -19.99 -32.13
N ALA A 985 -17.81 -20.31 -31.46
CA ALA A 985 -17.15 -19.41 -30.52
C ALA A 985 -16.57 -18.16 -31.20
N ILE A 986 -15.94 -18.31 -32.37
CA ILE A 986 -15.47 -17.16 -33.18
C ILE A 986 -16.66 -16.27 -33.58
N LYS A 987 -17.78 -16.87 -34.02
CA LYS A 987 -18.98 -16.12 -34.40
C LYS A 987 -19.57 -15.36 -33.21
N GLU A 988 -19.79 -16.03 -32.09
CA GLU A 988 -20.34 -15.43 -30.86
C GLU A 988 -19.47 -14.28 -30.33
N VAL A 989 -18.13 -14.41 -30.33
CA VAL A 989 -17.27 -13.31 -29.84
C VAL A 989 -17.24 -12.11 -30.80
N ILE A 990 -17.38 -12.32 -32.11
CA ILE A 990 -17.38 -11.23 -33.12
C ILE A 990 -18.76 -10.56 -33.26
N GLU A 991 -19.85 -11.33 -33.21
CA GLU A 991 -21.21 -10.84 -33.49
C GLU A 991 -21.96 -10.40 -32.21
N ASN A 992 -21.55 -10.83 -31.02
CA ASN A 992 -22.18 -10.42 -29.75
C ASN A 992 -21.49 -9.16 -29.17
N PRO A 993 -22.16 -7.97 -29.16
CA PRO A 993 -21.51 -6.71 -28.79
C PRO A 993 -21.07 -6.64 -27.33
N LYS A 994 -21.57 -7.52 -26.44
CA LYS A 994 -21.24 -7.52 -25.01
C LYS A 994 -19.72 -7.59 -24.75
N PHE A 995 -18.98 -8.37 -25.54
CA PHE A 995 -17.54 -8.55 -25.34
C PHE A 995 -16.77 -7.28 -25.67
N ALA A 996 -17.06 -6.68 -26.83
CA ALA A 996 -16.46 -5.42 -27.27
C ALA A 996 -16.86 -4.24 -26.36
N GLN A 997 -18.10 -4.20 -25.88
CA GLN A 997 -18.55 -3.18 -24.93
C GLN A 997 -17.82 -3.30 -23.58
N LYS A 998 -17.76 -4.50 -22.99
CA LYS A 998 -17.04 -4.74 -21.72
C LYS A 998 -15.56 -4.40 -21.83
N LEU A 999 -14.93 -4.74 -22.95
CA LEU A 999 -13.53 -4.41 -23.20
C LEU A 999 -13.29 -2.93 -23.52
N LYS A 1000 -14.24 -2.22 -24.15
CA LYS A 1000 -14.17 -0.76 -24.28
C LYS A 1000 -14.19 -0.08 -22.91
N THR A 1001 -15.13 -0.47 -22.04
CA THR A 1001 -15.19 0.06 -20.66
C THR A 1001 -13.91 -0.25 -19.88
N PHE A 1002 -13.39 -1.48 -19.98
CA PHE A 1002 -12.11 -1.83 -19.37
C PHE A 1002 -10.95 -0.98 -19.92
N SER A 1003 -10.86 -0.84 -21.25
CA SER A 1003 -9.82 -0.09 -21.95
C SER A 1003 -9.79 1.39 -21.53
N GLN A 1004 -10.97 2.00 -21.34
CA GLN A 1004 -11.10 3.35 -20.78
C GLN A 1004 -10.61 3.40 -19.33
N LEU A 1005 -11.10 2.51 -18.46
CA LEU A 1005 -10.69 2.43 -17.04
C LEU A 1005 -9.19 2.10 -16.86
N TYR A 1006 -8.58 1.33 -17.76
CA TYR A 1006 -7.16 1.01 -17.72
C TYR A 1006 -6.27 2.24 -17.97
N ARG A 1007 -6.81 3.21 -18.74
CA ARG A 1007 -6.12 4.43 -19.19
C ARG A 1007 -6.42 5.65 -18.30
N ASP A 1008 -7.54 5.66 -17.55
CA ASP A 1008 -7.86 6.70 -16.54
C ASP A 1008 -6.99 6.52 -15.27
N ARG A 1009 -5.74 6.98 -15.36
CA ARG A 1009 -4.75 7.02 -14.28
C ARG A 1009 -3.96 8.34 -14.36
N PRO A 1010 -3.47 8.90 -13.23
CA PRO A 1010 -2.87 10.23 -13.23
C PRO A 1010 -1.45 10.29 -13.84
N LEU A 1011 -0.77 9.15 -13.95
CA LEU A 1011 0.53 8.99 -14.62
C LEU A 1011 0.53 7.70 -15.44
N SER A 1012 1.16 7.71 -16.61
CA SER A 1012 1.39 6.51 -17.41
C SER A 1012 2.33 5.52 -16.70
N ALA A 1013 2.32 4.26 -17.17
CA ALA A 1013 3.27 3.26 -16.69
C ALA A 1013 4.74 3.70 -16.92
N GLN A 1014 4.98 4.43 -18.01
CA GLN A 1014 6.29 4.96 -18.38
C GLN A 1014 6.75 6.08 -17.43
N GLU A 1015 5.87 7.03 -17.10
CA GLU A 1015 6.17 8.11 -16.14
C GLU A 1015 6.39 7.57 -14.73
N LEU A 1016 5.60 6.57 -14.31
CA LEU A 1016 5.81 5.86 -13.03
C LEU A 1016 7.17 5.14 -12.99
N VAL A 1017 7.60 4.51 -14.09
CA VAL A 1017 8.94 3.93 -14.20
C VAL A 1017 10.03 4.99 -14.01
N VAL A 1018 9.94 6.12 -14.72
CA VAL A 1018 10.92 7.20 -14.61
C VAL A 1018 10.96 7.77 -13.19
N TYR A 1019 9.81 8.26 -12.70
CA TYR A 1019 9.72 8.94 -11.40
C TYR A 1019 10.27 8.08 -10.26
N TRP A 1020 9.83 6.82 -10.15
CA TRP A 1020 10.24 5.97 -9.03
C TRP A 1020 11.67 5.44 -9.15
N THR A 1021 12.21 5.33 -10.37
CA THR A 1021 13.63 5.01 -10.56
C THR A 1021 14.52 6.18 -10.15
N GLU A 1022 14.20 7.39 -10.62
CA GLU A 1022 14.90 8.61 -10.20
C GLU A 1022 14.77 8.82 -8.68
N TYR A 1023 13.60 8.57 -8.08
CA TYR A 1023 13.37 8.68 -6.64
C TYR A 1023 14.27 7.74 -5.83
N VAL A 1024 14.41 6.48 -6.25
CA VAL A 1024 15.32 5.52 -5.60
C VAL A 1024 16.79 5.98 -5.68
N ILE A 1025 17.19 6.61 -6.78
CA ILE A 1025 18.54 7.18 -6.94
C ILE A 1025 18.72 8.42 -6.05
N ARG A 1026 17.77 9.38 -6.09
CA ARG A 1026 17.74 10.60 -5.28
C ARG A 1026 17.87 10.32 -3.79
N HIS A 1027 17.16 9.30 -3.30
CA HIS A 1027 17.10 8.94 -1.88
C HIS A 1027 17.97 7.72 -1.53
N HIS A 1028 19.00 7.43 -2.33
CA HIS A 1028 20.02 6.40 -2.07
C HIS A 1028 19.45 5.04 -1.63
N GLY A 1029 18.39 4.59 -2.29
CA GLY A 1029 17.66 3.36 -1.98
C GLY A 1029 16.31 3.54 -1.30
N ALA A 1030 15.90 4.79 -1.00
CA ALA A 1030 14.62 5.15 -0.39
C ALA A 1030 14.27 4.31 0.88
N PRO A 1031 15.18 4.18 1.87
CA PRO A 1031 15.00 3.31 3.02
C PRO A 1031 13.77 3.69 3.88
N HIS A 1032 13.36 4.96 3.84
CA HIS A 1032 12.16 5.47 4.49
C HIS A 1032 10.85 4.87 3.95
N MET A 1033 10.84 4.31 2.73
CA MET A 1033 9.66 3.62 2.16
C MET A 1033 9.56 2.14 2.56
N GLN A 1034 10.56 1.56 3.23
CA GLN A 1034 10.57 0.14 3.53
C GLN A 1034 9.53 -0.24 4.59
N SER A 1035 8.82 -1.34 4.35
CA SER A 1035 7.94 -1.96 5.35
C SER A 1035 8.77 -2.43 6.56
N PRO A 1036 8.38 -2.13 7.81
CA PRO A 1036 9.11 -2.59 8.99
C PRO A 1036 9.29 -4.12 9.03
N LEU A 1037 8.40 -4.86 8.36
CA LEU A 1037 8.45 -6.32 8.24
C LEU A 1037 9.78 -6.85 7.67
N VAL A 1038 10.47 -6.14 6.76
CA VAL A 1038 11.76 -6.63 6.20
C VAL A 1038 12.90 -6.64 7.24
N HIS A 1039 12.69 -5.94 8.36
CA HIS A 1039 13.61 -5.87 9.50
C HIS A 1039 13.20 -6.81 10.64
N MET A 1040 12.06 -7.50 10.53
CA MET A 1040 11.51 -8.40 11.56
C MET A 1040 11.79 -9.88 11.26
N ASN A 1041 11.75 -10.72 12.29
CA ASN A 1041 11.73 -12.18 12.14
C ASN A 1041 10.29 -12.72 12.29
N PHE A 1042 10.06 -13.95 11.86
CA PHE A 1042 8.75 -14.61 11.86
C PHE A 1042 8.03 -14.62 13.21
N ILE A 1043 8.76 -14.70 14.34
CA ILE A 1043 8.16 -14.69 15.68
C ILE A 1043 7.61 -13.28 15.99
N ALA A 1044 8.42 -12.25 15.73
CA ALA A 1044 8.05 -10.86 16.00
C ALA A 1044 6.97 -10.35 15.05
N SER A 1045 7.05 -10.67 13.76
CA SER A 1045 6.09 -10.24 12.72
C SER A 1045 4.70 -10.88 12.85
N ASN A 1046 4.57 -11.91 13.69
CA ASN A 1046 3.31 -12.59 13.98
C ASN A 1046 2.96 -12.50 15.48
N ASN A 1047 3.64 -11.66 16.27
CA ASN A 1047 3.48 -11.50 17.72
C ASN A 1047 3.43 -12.81 18.54
N LEU A 1048 4.06 -13.88 18.05
CA LEU A 1048 3.95 -15.22 18.66
C LEU A 1048 4.56 -15.26 20.07
N ASP A 1049 5.59 -14.44 20.30
CA ASP A 1049 6.19 -14.21 21.62
C ASP A 1049 5.20 -13.60 22.62
N ILE A 1050 4.42 -12.61 22.18
CA ILE A 1050 3.39 -11.96 22.99
C ILE A 1050 2.19 -12.90 23.22
N TYR A 1051 1.75 -13.63 22.21
CA TYR A 1051 0.64 -14.58 22.36
C TYR A 1051 1.00 -15.75 23.28
N VAL A 1052 2.23 -16.29 23.20
CA VAL A 1052 2.72 -17.31 24.15
C VAL A 1052 2.77 -16.76 25.58
N LEU A 1053 3.25 -15.53 25.78
CA LEU A 1053 3.23 -14.89 27.11
C LEU A 1053 1.80 -14.75 27.65
N ALA A 1054 0.84 -14.30 26.83
CA ALA A 1054 -0.56 -14.17 27.23
C ALA A 1054 -1.18 -15.53 27.62
N ILE A 1055 -0.93 -16.58 26.84
CA ILE A 1055 -1.39 -17.95 27.13
C ILE A 1055 -0.78 -18.47 28.43
N LEU A 1056 0.51 -18.22 28.68
CA LEU A 1056 1.18 -18.61 29.93
C LEU A 1056 0.60 -17.87 31.15
N VAL A 1057 0.32 -16.57 31.05
CA VAL A 1057 -0.32 -15.80 32.11
C VAL A 1057 -1.74 -16.34 32.41
N LEU A 1058 -2.55 -16.58 31.37
CA LEU A 1058 -3.88 -17.18 31.53
C LEU A 1058 -3.83 -18.58 32.16
N TYR A 1059 -2.84 -19.40 31.78
CA TYR A 1059 -2.63 -20.73 32.38
C TYR A 1059 -2.22 -20.65 33.85
N ILE A 1060 -1.33 -19.72 34.22
CA ILE A 1060 -0.95 -19.46 35.62
C ILE A 1060 -2.16 -18.97 36.42
N LEU A 1061 -2.96 -18.05 35.89
CA LEU A 1061 -4.19 -17.58 36.53
C LEU A 1061 -5.22 -18.72 36.69
N PHE A 1062 -5.34 -19.62 35.72
CA PHE A 1062 -6.16 -20.84 35.84
C PHE A 1062 -5.64 -21.79 36.93
N LEU A 1063 -4.33 -21.99 37.03
CA LEU A 1063 -3.73 -22.80 38.11
C LEU A 1063 -3.96 -22.16 39.49
N ILE A 1064 -3.79 -20.84 39.63
CA ILE A 1064 -4.07 -20.10 40.88
C ILE A 1064 -5.55 -20.26 41.24
N ASN A 1065 -6.48 -20.03 40.31
CA ASN A 1065 -7.91 -20.23 40.52
C ASN A 1065 -8.22 -21.67 40.93
N LYS A 1066 -7.60 -22.67 40.30
CA LYS A 1066 -7.75 -24.10 40.64
C LYS A 1066 -7.20 -24.44 42.04
N ILE A 1067 -6.18 -23.74 42.52
CA ILE A 1067 -5.66 -23.86 43.89
C ILE A 1067 -6.62 -23.18 44.89
N VAL A 1068 -7.05 -21.95 44.60
CA VAL A 1068 -8.00 -21.19 45.42
C VAL A 1068 -9.33 -21.94 45.55
N TRP A 1069 -9.90 -22.46 44.46
CA TRP A 1069 -11.11 -23.29 44.49
C TRP A 1069 -10.90 -24.58 45.30
N LYS A 1070 -9.76 -25.27 45.17
CA LYS A 1070 -9.45 -26.44 46.02
C LYS A 1070 -9.33 -26.06 47.50
N PHE A 1071 -8.80 -24.89 47.83
CA PHE A 1071 -8.69 -24.39 49.20
C PHE A 1071 -10.05 -24.00 49.77
N LEU A 1072 -10.86 -23.23 49.03
CA LEU A 1072 -12.22 -22.85 49.41
C LEU A 1072 -13.12 -24.09 49.56
N TRP A 1073 -13.06 -25.04 48.62
CA TRP A 1073 -13.81 -26.29 48.70
C TRP A 1073 -13.41 -27.11 49.94
N ARG A 1074 -12.11 -27.18 50.25
CA ARG A 1074 -11.63 -27.80 51.51
C ARG A 1074 -12.15 -27.05 52.74
N LYS A 1075 -12.15 -25.71 52.74
CA LYS A 1075 -12.60 -24.91 53.89
C LYS A 1075 -14.12 -24.98 54.11
N LEU A 1076 -14.92 -25.09 53.03
CA LEU A 1076 -16.39 -25.13 53.08
C LEU A 1076 -16.95 -26.54 53.28
N PHE A 1077 -16.30 -27.58 52.75
CA PHE A 1077 -16.83 -28.96 52.76
C PHE A 1077 -15.99 -29.96 53.58
N SER A 1078 -14.90 -29.54 54.23
CA SER A 1078 -14.24 -30.37 55.26
C SER A 1078 -15.11 -30.44 56.50
N LYS A 1079 -15.88 -31.53 56.65
CA LYS A 1079 -16.54 -31.87 57.92
C LYS A 1079 -15.51 -31.80 59.06
N SER A 1080 -15.82 -31.01 60.09
CA SER A 1080 -15.00 -30.99 61.31
C SER A 1080 -14.91 -32.41 61.88
N LYS A 1081 -13.68 -32.89 62.11
CA LYS A 1081 -13.47 -34.11 62.91
C LYS A 1081 -13.84 -33.77 64.35
N LYS A 1082 -14.99 -34.27 64.82
CA LYS A 1082 -15.24 -34.35 66.27
C LYS A 1082 -14.13 -35.18 66.90
N ASP A 1083 -13.44 -34.63 67.88
CA ASP A 1083 -12.46 -35.37 68.68
C ASP A 1083 -13.14 -36.55 69.38
N SER A 1084 -12.55 -37.74 69.24
CA SER A 1084 -12.98 -38.93 69.96
C SER A 1084 -12.63 -38.82 71.44
N PRO A 1085 -13.53 -39.15 72.38
CA PRO A 1085 -13.28 -38.95 73.81
C PRO A 1085 -12.03 -39.70 74.32
N LYS A 1086 -11.21 -39.03 75.12
CA LYS A 1086 -10.10 -39.68 75.85
C LYS A 1086 -10.65 -40.78 76.75
N LYS A 1087 -10.27 -42.05 76.51
CA LYS A 1087 -10.55 -43.15 77.45
C LYS A 1087 -9.93 -42.82 78.81
N LYS A 1088 -10.77 -42.60 79.84
CA LYS A 1088 -10.32 -42.63 81.23
C LYS A 1088 -9.94 -44.06 81.59
N VAL A 1089 -8.71 -44.28 82.03
CA VAL A 1089 -8.36 -45.50 82.78
C VAL A 1089 -8.93 -45.34 84.19
N LYS A 1090 -9.82 -46.25 84.59
CA LYS A 1090 -10.04 -46.57 86.01
C LYS A 1090 -9.21 -47.80 86.36
N LYS A 1091 -8.70 -47.87 87.58
CA LYS A 1091 -8.27 -49.14 88.19
C LYS A 1091 -9.49 -49.85 88.74
N GLN A 1092 -9.51 -51.18 88.58
CA GLN A 1092 -10.52 -52.14 89.07
C GLN A 1092 -11.94 -51.89 88.53
#